data_AF-A0A4Q5XD18-F1
#
_entry.id   AF-A0A4Q5XD18-F1
#
_cell.length_a   1.000
_cell.length_b   1.000
_cell.length_c   1.000
_cell.angle_alpha   90.00
_cell.angle_beta   90.00
_cell.angle_gamma   90.00
#
_symmetry.space_group_name_H-M   'P 1'
#
loop_
_entity.id
_entity.type
_entity.pdbx_description
1 polymer ?
#
loop_
_entity_poly.entity_id
_entity_poly.type
_entity_poly.pdbx_seq_one_letter_code
_entity_poly.pdbx_strand_id
1 'polypeptide(L)'
;MSLHHPSTFIVRFAVDEFLVRVSREPRVVDREQRGLARQLLAALRFGLEAHDPRLLRLARHLARAAEGADDPSFPSRTLDSRTDTLDLLGRLELAFAQGRLAAASRKLPSLSERRTPFDLELPPAPPPSRQSGTHTFELRLVDEVGQGIPHIDAEFSADGLQVVATNAAGVALLDGAASASASVSITDAEGLSAVLEPRWAKPRQGAPLKESNVRVVVFRGQKLGPFSLKAEVPNTIVLQPPLGQLFIELWDKSGRQVHAKRKYQIDGPTSFRGVTDEQGRVKHEQVPGGDYELTLFVEPNPDEPEFEPHQVKLPLVTLAPAEAAPQVRFVGAVPQATLARLLGVFFDTNKTFLRPDGVASLADIEAVFRDNNPSQLLVVGHTDTTADPKLNDPLSLERAKSLIAFLKDDVEAWLKNYDSPPAGLPWGAVEDQAMLDAVDDFPAEETPKDRIRRFQKSRSLSDDGVAGKQTRRQLIKEYMALDASTLSDPGFDIPLTAHGCGENFPLDDSGAALDQNAPDKKDDGLDRRVELFFFDRDLGPQPAPPGKNSPAGSPQYPEWRKLARSPLDIVLEPPRRIQLIDEAGHPLELEGYELVTADGRVISGAADEEGVIIIPPGVGNEVTLRLTSMVAEVQLAAV
;
A
#
# COMPACT_ATOMS: atom_id res chain seq x y z
N MET A 1 -7.79 47.26 17.77
CA MET A 1 -9.05 47.42 17.01
C MET A 1 -10.18 46.83 17.85
N SER A 2 -11.08 47.67 18.38
CA SER A 2 -12.18 47.22 19.24
C SER A 2 -13.18 46.36 18.48
N LEU A 3 -13.21 45.06 18.77
CA LEU A 3 -14.28 44.17 18.34
C LEU A 3 -15.55 44.56 19.12
N HIS A 4 -16.52 45.17 18.43
CA HIS A 4 -17.87 45.35 18.98
C HIS A 4 -18.50 43.97 19.17
N HIS A 5 -18.42 43.41 20.37
CA HIS A 5 -19.20 42.22 20.72
C HIS A 5 -20.69 42.59 20.73
N PRO A 6 -21.56 41.81 20.07
CA PRO A 6 -22.99 42.09 20.07
C PRO A 6 -23.53 42.05 21.49
N SER A 7 -24.17 43.13 21.93
CA SER A 7 -24.80 43.25 23.26
C SER A 7 -26.12 42.47 23.36
N THR A 8 -26.56 41.86 22.26
CA THR A 8 -27.78 41.08 22.14
C THR A 8 -27.55 39.91 21.19
N PHE A 9 -27.92 38.71 21.63
CA PHE A 9 -27.87 37.47 20.87
C PHE A 9 -29.29 36.99 20.60
N ILE A 10 -29.54 36.50 19.39
CA ILE A 10 -30.81 35.86 19.05
C ILE A 10 -30.57 34.36 19.04
N VAL A 11 -31.23 33.65 19.93
CA VAL A 11 -31.19 32.20 20.06
C VAL A 11 -32.51 31.64 19.53
N ARG A 12 -32.47 31.02 18.34
CA ARG A 12 -33.65 30.43 17.71
C ARG A 12 -33.64 28.93 17.90
N PHE A 13 -34.72 28.41 18.47
CA PHE A 13 -35.08 27.01 18.47
C PHE A 13 -36.29 26.80 17.54
N ALA A 14 -36.68 25.54 17.30
CA ALA A 14 -37.71 25.20 16.34
C ALA A 14 -39.07 25.89 16.58
N VAL A 15 -39.41 26.15 17.85
CA VAL A 15 -40.70 26.74 18.26
C VAL A 15 -40.57 28.02 19.09
N ASP A 16 -39.37 28.34 19.56
CA ASP A 16 -39.11 29.47 20.47
C ASP A 16 -37.94 30.31 19.96
N GLU A 17 -38.10 31.63 19.95
CA GLU A 17 -37.02 32.58 19.73
C GLU A 17 -36.74 33.33 21.04
N PHE A 18 -35.51 33.23 21.55
CA PHE A 18 -35.05 33.97 22.71
C PHE A 18 -34.09 35.06 22.28
N LEU A 19 -34.26 36.23 22.86
CA LEU A 19 -33.36 37.36 22.68
C LEU A 19 -32.60 37.55 23.99
N VAL A 20 -31.32 37.18 23.99
CA VAL A 20 -30.45 37.19 25.17
C VAL A 20 -29.61 38.45 25.15
N ARG A 21 -29.81 39.31 26.14
CA ARG A 21 -29.06 40.55 26.30
C ARG A 21 -27.98 40.39 27.34
N VAL A 22 -26.79 40.89 27.01
CA VAL A 22 -25.67 40.98 27.95
C VAL A 22 -25.77 42.31 28.69
N SER A 23 -25.89 42.23 30.01
CA SER A 23 -25.90 43.40 30.88
C SER A 23 -24.52 43.62 31.50
N ARG A 24 -23.97 44.81 31.35
CA ARG A 24 -22.68 45.20 31.98
C ARG A 24 -22.83 45.51 33.47
N GLU A 25 -24.05 45.80 33.92
CA GLU A 25 -24.39 46.02 35.32
C GLU A 25 -25.43 44.96 35.74
N PRO A 26 -25.16 44.14 36.77
CA PRO A 26 -26.07 43.10 37.25
C PRO A 26 -27.45 43.66 37.58
N ARG A 27 -28.50 43.17 36.92
CA ARG A 27 -29.89 43.54 37.21
C ARG A 27 -30.52 42.57 38.21
N VAL A 28 -31.43 43.07 39.04
CA VAL A 28 -32.21 42.21 39.95
C VAL A 28 -33.09 41.27 39.12
N VAL A 29 -32.88 39.96 39.29
CA VAL A 29 -33.58 38.92 38.50
C VAL A 29 -34.93 38.60 39.14
N ASP A 30 -36.00 39.08 38.51
CA ASP A 30 -37.37 38.77 38.91
C ASP A 30 -37.78 37.31 38.60
N ARG A 31 -38.98 36.91 39.04
CA ARG A 31 -39.48 35.54 38.88
C ARG A 31 -39.71 35.16 37.41
N GLU A 32 -40.04 36.14 36.56
CA GLU A 32 -40.31 35.94 35.14
C GLU A 32 -39.00 35.68 34.37
N GLN A 33 -37.96 36.49 34.63
CA GLN A 33 -36.62 36.31 34.07
C GLN A 33 -36.00 34.97 34.47
N ARG A 34 -36.19 34.50 35.71
CA ARG A 34 -35.75 33.14 36.10
C ARG A 34 -36.49 32.06 35.33
N GLY A 35 -37.78 32.25 35.05
CA GLY A 35 -38.58 31.33 34.24
C GLY A 35 -38.04 31.23 32.80
N LEU A 36 -37.79 32.37 32.17
CA LEU A 36 -37.25 32.45 30.81
C LEU A 36 -35.82 31.90 30.70
N ALA A 37 -34.97 32.19 31.69
CA ALA A 37 -33.62 31.63 31.75
C ALA A 37 -33.64 30.11 31.84
N ARG A 38 -34.52 29.53 32.67
CA ARG A 38 -34.67 28.06 32.78
C ARG A 38 -35.13 27.42 31.48
N GLN A 39 -36.09 28.03 30.78
CA GLN A 39 -36.57 27.52 29.49
C GLN A 39 -35.46 27.52 28.44
N LEU A 40 -34.71 28.63 28.34
CA LEU A 40 -33.57 28.74 27.44
C LEU A 40 -32.45 27.74 27.79
N LEU A 41 -32.08 27.60 29.06
CA LEU A 41 -31.06 26.65 29.50
C LEU A 41 -31.46 25.20 29.26
N ALA A 42 -32.74 24.85 29.43
CA ALA A 42 -33.26 23.53 29.10
C ALA A 42 -33.17 23.25 27.59
N ALA A 43 -33.52 24.24 26.75
CA ALA A 43 -33.41 24.13 25.30
C ALA A 43 -31.93 24.02 24.83
N LEU A 44 -31.02 24.80 25.42
CA LEU A 44 -29.58 24.70 25.15
C LEU A 44 -29.01 23.35 25.57
N ARG A 45 -29.41 22.82 26.74
CA ARG A 45 -28.93 21.53 27.24
C ARG A 45 -29.18 20.40 26.25
N PHE A 46 -30.40 20.30 25.72
CA PHE A 46 -30.74 19.27 24.74
C PHE A 46 -29.87 19.36 23.48
N GLY A 47 -29.66 20.57 22.96
CA GLY A 47 -28.82 20.78 21.78
C GLY A 47 -27.32 20.57 22.00
N LEU A 48 -26.82 20.85 23.22
CA LEU A 48 -25.42 20.61 23.58
C LEU A 48 -25.14 19.13 23.87
N GLU A 49 -26.08 18.40 24.47
CA GLU A 49 -25.98 16.93 24.62
C GLU A 49 -25.97 16.23 23.25
N ALA A 50 -26.67 16.78 22.26
CA ALA A 50 -26.63 16.34 20.85
C ALA A 50 -25.37 16.78 20.08
N HIS A 51 -24.39 17.42 20.75
CA HIS A 51 -23.14 17.91 20.17
C HIS A 51 -23.33 18.88 18.98
N ASP A 52 -24.41 19.68 18.95
CA ASP A 52 -24.62 20.66 17.87
C ASP A 52 -23.51 21.73 17.90
N PRO A 53 -22.63 21.79 16.89
CA PRO A 53 -21.49 22.71 16.88
C PRO A 53 -21.92 24.18 16.78
N ARG A 54 -23.14 24.49 16.30
CA ARG A 54 -23.67 25.85 16.25
C ARG A 54 -24.10 26.32 17.63
N LEU A 55 -24.80 25.49 18.38
CA LEU A 55 -25.23 25.79 19.75
C LEU A 55 -24.04 25.81 20.71
N LEU A 56 -23.04 24.95 20.51
CA LEU A 56 -21.80 24.97 21.26
C LEU A 56 -21.03 26.30 21.06
N ARG A 57 -20.93 26.77 19.81
CA ARG A 57 -20.34 28.09 19.54
C ARG A 57 -21.14 29.20 20.18
N LEU A 58 -22.47 29.18 20.10
CA LEU A 58 -23.35 30.19 20.68
C LEU A 58 -23.25 30.24 22.21
N ALA A 59 -23.28 29.09 22.88
CA ALA A 59 -23.15 28.98 24.33
C ALA A 59 -21.80 29.53 24.82
N ARG A 60 -20.70 29.23 24.12
CA ARG A 60 -19.38 29.81 24.42
C ARG A 60 -19.37 31.34 24.24
N HIS A 61 -19.99 31.85 23.19
CA HIS A 61 -20.05 33.30 22.95
C HIS A 61 -20.88 34.01 24.03
N LEU A 62 -21.99 33.41 24.46
CA LEU A 62 -22.83 33.94 25.53
C LEU A 62 -22.10 33.98 26.87
N ALA A 63 -21.44 32.88 27.25
CA ALA A 63 -20.71 32.80 28.50
C ALA A 63 -19.52 33.78 28.53
N ARG A 64 -18.73 33.85 27.45
CA ARG A 64 -17.65 34.86 27.32
C ARG A 64 -18.17 36.29 27.37
N ALA A 65 -19.30 36.56 26.71
CA ALA A 65 -19.87 37.89 26.72
C ALA A 65 -20.41 38.29 28.11
N ALA A 66 -20.90 37.33 28.90
CA ALA A 66 -21.38 37.55 30.26
C ALA A 66 -20.27 37.76 31.29
N GLU A 67 -19.10 37.12 31.10
CA GLU A 67 -17.97 37.17 32.04
C GLU A 67 -17.01 38.34 31.79
N GLY A 68 -17.05 38.96 30.60
CA GLY A 68 -16.11 40.01 30.21
C GLY A 68 -14.84 39.40 29.60
N ALA A 69 -14.22 40.10 28.65
CA ALA A 69 -13.25 39.52 27.71
C ALA A 69 -11.91 39.01 28.29
N ASP A 70 -11.69 39.09 29.61
CA ASP A 70 -10.38 38.86 30.24
C ASP A 70 -10.40 37.82 31.38
N ASP A 71 -11.27 36.81 31.34
CA ASP A 71 -11.17 35.67 32.29
C ASP A 71 -10.26 34.55 31.71
N PRO A 72 -9.03 34.36 32.24
CA PRO A 72 -8.07 33.37 31.76
C PRO A 72 -8.48 31.91 32.09
N SER A 73 -9.57 31.70 32.83
CA SER A 73 -10.09 30.36 33.17
C SER A 73 -10.94 29.71 32.06
N PHE A 74 -11.10 30.38 30.91
CA PHE A 74 -11.89 29.88 29.79
C PHE A 74 -11.09 28.86 28.95
N PRO A 75 -11.45 27.57 28.95
CA PRO A 75 -10.68 26.57 28.22
C PRO A 75 -10.74 26.82 26.71
N SER A 76 -9.56 26.91 26.07
CA SER A 76 -9.40 27.05 24.61
C SER A 76 -9.46 25.70 23.87
N ARG A 77 -9.77 24.60 24.56
CA ARG A 77 -9.79 23.24 24.00
C ARG A 77 -11.18 22.84 23.49
N THR A 78 -11.22 21.89 22.54
CA THR A 78 -12.42 21.19 22.11
C THR A 78 -13.10 20.54 23.32
N LEU A 79 -14.42 20.77 23.48
CA LEU A 79 -15.19 20.21 24.59
C LEU A 79 -15.58 18.80 24.13
N ASP A 80 -14.69 17.83 24.34
CA ASP A 80 -14.86 16.45 23.86
C ASP A 80 -15.47 15.53 24.95
N SER A 81 -15.74 16.07 26.15
CA SER A 81 -16.31 15.30 27.27
C SER A 81 -17.66 15.85 27.76
N ARG A 82 -18.53 14.96 28.25
CA ARG A 82 -19.83 15.30 28.85
C ARG A 82 -19.70 16.28 30.04
N THR A 83 -18.59 16.21 30.76
CA THR A 83 -18.27 17.05 31.92
C THR A 83 -18.10 18.51 31.53
N ASP A 84 -17.48 18.75 30.38
CA ASP A 84 -17.20 20.09 29.86
C ASP A 84 -18.48 20.83 29.42
N THR A 85 -19.45 20.10 28.87
CA THR A 85 -20.78 20.63 28.53
C THR A 85 -21.57 21.03 29.78
N LEU A 86 -21.45 20.24 30.86
CA LEU A 86 -22.09 20.56 32.14
C LEU A 86 -21.47 21.80 32.80
N ASP A 87 -20.15 21.97 32.73
CA ASP A 87 -19.47 23.18 33.22
C ASP A 87 -19.94 24.43 32.47
N LEU A 88 -20.01 24.37 31.14
CA LEU A 88 -20.49 25.49 30.32
C LEU A 88 -21.95 25.87 30.62
N LEU A 89 -22.82 24.87 30.83
CA LEU A 89 -24.21 25.11 31.24
C LEU A 89 -24.30 25.74 32.63
N GLY A 90 -23.47 25.27 33.58
CA GLY A 90 -23.40 25.83 34.93
C GLY A 90 -22.96 27.30 34.95
N ARG A 91 -22.00 27.68 34.10
CA ARG A 91 -21.57 29.09 33.94
C ARG A 91 -22.68 29.97 33.39
N LEU A 92 -23.41 29.51 32.37
CA LEU A 92 -24.56 30.25 31.84
C LEU A 92 -25.68 30.38 32.89
N GLU A 93 -25.96 29.33 33.66
CA GLU A 93 -26.93 29.38 34.75
C GLU A 93 -26.55 30.42 35.81
N LEU A 94 -25.27 30.46 36.20
CA LEU A 94 -24.75 31.46 37.12
C LEU A 94 -24.86 32.89 36.54
N ALA A 95 -24.56 33.07 35.25
CA ALA A 95 -24.66 34.36 34.58
C ALA A 95 -26.11 34.89 34.50
N PHE A 96 -27.09 34.00 34.29
CA PHE A 96 -28.51 34.36 34.38
C PHE A 96 -28.95 34.65 35.82
N ALA A 97 -28.49 33.86 36.80
CA ALA A 97 -28.81 34.07 38.21
C ALA A 97 -28.27 35.39 38.76
N GLN A 98 -27.09 35.82 38.28
CA GLN A 98 -26.47 37.09 38.62
C GLN A 98 -27.02 38.28 37.80
N GLY A 99 -27.94 38.05 36.87
CA GLY A 99 -28.53 39.11 36.04
C GLY A 99 -27.55 39.74 35.04
N ARG A 100 -26.45 39.07 34.73
CA ARG A 100 -25.49 39.44 33.67
C ARG A 100 -26.01 39.07 32.29
N LEU A 101 -26.85 38.02 32.23
CA LEU A 101 -27.66 37.68 31.07
C LEU A 101 -29.13 37.87 31.40
N ALA A 102 -29.87 38.49 30.48
CA ALA A 102 -31.32 38.61 30.56
C ALA A 102 -31.94 38.01 29.29
N ALA A 103 -32.91 37.11 29.47
CA ALA A 103 -33.60 36.46 28.36
C ALA A 103 -34.96 37.13 28.16
N ALA A 104 -35.25 37.53 26.92
CA ALA A 104 -36.60 37.88 26.51
C ALA A 104 -37.09 36.80 25.55
N SER A 105 -38.17 36.11 25.89
CA SER A 105 -38.84 35.25 24.90
C SER A 105 -39.60 36.15 23.94
N ARG A 106 -39.38 35.91 22.65
CA ARG A 106 -40.23 36.44 21.59
C ARG A 106 -41.08 35.27 21.13
N LYS A 107 -42.29 35.14 21.69
CA LYS A 107 -43.30 34.27 21.10
C LYS A 107 -43.53 34.74 19.67
N LEU A 108 -43.13 33.93 18.70
CA LEU A 108 -43.60 34.10 17.34
C LEU A 108 -45.13 33.90 17.39
N PRO A 109 -45.93 34.78 16.78
CA PRO A 109 -47.38 34.65 16.86
C PRO A 109 -47.77 33.28 16.32
N SER A 110 -48.59 32.56 17.09
CA SER A 110 -49.26 31.40 16.54
C SER A 110 -50.13 31.85 15.36
N LEU A 111 -50.29 31.00 14.33
CA LEU A 111 -51.05 31.30 13.11
C LEU A 111 -52.47 31.85 13.39
N SER A 112 -52.99 31.60 14.59
CA SER A 112 -54.30 32.00 15.11
C SER A 112 -54.43 33.43 15.66
N GLU A 113 -53.35 34.20 15.87
CA GLU A 113 -53.41 35.50 16.60
C GLU A 113 -53.44 36.77 15.73
N ARG A 114 -53.57 36.66 14.40
CA ARG A 114 -53.90 37.81 13.55
C ARG A 114 -55.40 38.12 13.68
N ARG A 115 -55.75 39.09 14.53
CA ARG A 115 -57.14 39.49 14.87
C ARG A 115 -58.09 39.63 13.68
N THR A 116 -59.28 39.07 13.83
CA THR A 116 -60.57 39.66 13.43
C THR A 116 -61.16 40.50 14.58
N PRO A 117 -61.92 41.57 14.30
CA PRO A 117 -62.97 42.07 15.18
C PRO A 117 -64.36 41.62 14.68
N PHE A 118 -65.16 41.06 15.60
CA PHE A 118 -66.64 41.00 15.76
C PHE A 118 -67.53 41.35 14.54
N ASP A 119 -68.59 40.59 14.21
CA ASP A 119 -69.72 40.23 15.08
C ASP A 119 -70.44 38.92 14.65
N LEU A 120 -71.19 38.36 15.60
CA LEU A 120 -71.97 37.12 15.51
C LEU A 120 -73.37 37.31 14.89
N GLU A 121 -73.71 36.51 13.88
CA GLU A 121 -75.07 36.00 13.63
C GLU A 121 -75.01 34.51 13.20
N LEU A 122 -75.80 33.65 13.87
CA LEU A 122 -76.02 32.22 13.55
C LEU A 122 -77.19 32.10 12.54
N PRO A 123 -77.38 30.96 11.84
CA PRO A 123 -76.53 30.37 10.80
C PRO A 123 -77.34 30.12 9.49
N PRO A 124 -76.71 29.95 8.31
CA PRO A 124 -77.31 29.17 7.24
C PRO A 124 -76.61 27.80 7.10
N ALA A 125 -77.38 26.84 6.60
CA ALA A 125 -77.07 25.42 6.41
C ALA A 125 -75.64 25.12 5.87
N PRO A 126 -75.07 23.94 6.18
CA PRO A 126 -73.65 23.68 5.97
C PRO A 126 -73.25 23.82 4.50
N PRO A 127 -72.14 24.51 4.17
CA PRO A 127 -71.60 24.48 2.83
C PRO A 127 -70.96 23.11 2.54
N PRO A 128 -70.89 22.71 1.25
CA PRO A 128 -70.40 21.40 0.85
C PRO A 128 -68.94 21.21 1.28
N SER A 129 -68.57 19.95 1.52
CA SER A 129 -67.21 19.53 1.90
C SER A 129 -66.13 20.28 1.13
N ARG A 130 -65.20 20.95 1.84
CA ARG A 130 -63.95 21.42 1.23
C ARG A 130 -63.24 20.20 0.67
N GLN A 131 -63.05 20.18 -0.63
CA GLN A 131 -62.14 19.27 -1.29
C GLN A 131 -60.77 19.41 -0.60
N SER A 132 -60.28 18.31 -0.04
CA SER A 132 -58.87 18.12 0.28
C SER A 132 -58.10 18.32 -1.02
N GLY A 133 -57.51 19.49 -1.21
CA GLY A 133 -56.60 19.73 -2.32
C GLY A 133 -55.41 18.80 -2.14
N THR A 134 -55.30 17.78 -2.97
CA THR A 134 -54.11 16.95 -3.05
C THR A 134 -53.04 17.71 -3.81
N HIS A 135 -51.81 17.69 -3.32
CA HIS A 135 -50.64 18.25 -3.96
C HIS A 135 -49.88 17.18 -4.73
N THR A 136 -49.27 17.59 -5.84
CA THR A 136 -48.43 16.73 -6.68
C THR A 136 -46.97 17.16 -6.56
N PHE A 137 -46.06 16.20 -6.39
CA PHE A 137 -44.62 16.41 -6.34
C PHE A 137 -43.94 15.64 -7.48
N GLU A 138 -43.22 16.36 -8.34
CA GLU A 138 -42.44 15.77 -9.43
C GLU A 138 -40.95 15.83 -9.11
N LEU A 139 -40.28 14.67 -9.13
CA LEU A 139 -38.83 14.53 -9.08
C LEU A 139 -38.32 14.13 -10.48
N ARG A 140 -37.34 14.85 -11.00
CA ARG A 140 -36.55 14.44 -12.17
C ARG A 140 -35.13 14.11 -11.74
N LEU A 141 -34.70 12.90 -12.02
CA LEU A 141 -33.35 12.43 -11.77
C LEU A 141 -32.61 12.33 -13.11
N VAL A 142 -31.64 13.20 -13.30
CA VAL A 142 -30.89 13.34 -14.55
C VAL A 142 -29.39 13.30 -14.28
N ASP A 143 -28.62 12.95 -15.30
CA ASP A 143 -27.16 12.97 -15.27
C ASP A 143 -26.57 14.32 -15.71
N GLU A 144 -25.24 14.41 -15.83
CA GLU A 144 -24.49 15.64 -16.12
C GLU A 144 -24.78 16.25 -17.49
N VAL A 145 -25.38 15.49 -18.42
CA VAL A 145 -25.82 15.97 -19.74
C VAL A 145 -27.34 16.18 -19.83
N GLY A 146 -28.07 15.90 -18.75
CA GLY A 146 -29.53 16.05 -18.68
C GLY A 146 -30.33 14.84 -19.14
N GLN A 147 -29.69 13.67 -19.32
CA GLN A 147 -30.38 12.44 -19.68
C GLN A 147 -30.96 11.77 -18.41
N GLY A 148 -32.23 11.39 -18.48
CA GLY A 148 -32.95 10.73 -17.38
C GLY A 148 -32.31 9.42 -16.90
N ILE A 149 -32.44 9.16 -15.61
CA ILE A 149 -31.94 7.95 -14.95
C ILE A 149 -33.14 7.09 -14.54
N PRO A 150 -33.44 6.01 -15.29
CA PRO A 150 -34.65 5.24 -15.09
C PRO A 150 -34.50 4.16 -14.01
N HIS A 151 -35.62 3.67 -13.50
CA HIS A 151 -35.74 2.52 -12.60
C HIS A 151 -35.03 2.65 -11.25
N ILE A 152 -34.92 3.89 -10.73
CA ILE A 152 -34.31 4.16 -9.43
C ILE A 152 -35.40 4.41 -8.39
N ASP A 153 -35.33 3.70 -7.27
CA ASP A 153 -36.28 3.87 -6.17
C ASP A 153 -36.03 5.17 -5.39
N ALA A 154 -37.05 6.02 -5.35
CA ALA A 154 -37.06 7.28 -4.61
C ALA A 154 -38.10 7.23 -3.49
N GLU A 155 -37.64 7.45 -2.25
CA GLU A 155 -38.48 7.43 -1.05
C GLU A 155 -38.95 8.84 -0.70
N PHE A 156 -40.25 9.09 -0.88
CA PHE A 156 -40.92 10.33 -0.51
C PHE A 156 -41.46 10.25 0.91
N SER A 157 -41.27 11.31 1.69
CA SER A 157 -41.70 11.40 3.10
C SER A 157 -43.04 12.13 3.31
N ALA A 158 -43.83 12.38 2.25
CA ALA A 158 -45.12 13.07 2.38
C ALA A 158 -46.22 12.11 2.85
N ASP A 159 -46.88 12.43 3.98
CA ASP A 159 -47.99 11.66 4.56
C ASP A 159 -47.69 10.17 4.84
N GLY A 160 -46.40 9.85 5.08
CA GLY A 160 -45.88 8.50 5.20
C GLY A 160 -44.65 8.30 4.31
N LEU A 161 -43.96 7.16 4.45
CA LEU A 161 -42.89 6.77 3.54
C LEU A 161 -43.53 6.10 2.31
N GLN A 162 -43.36 6.70 1.13
CA GLN A 162 -43.81 6.14 -0.14
C GLN A 162 -42.63 5.97 -1.09
N VAL A 163 -42.44 4.76 -1.62
CA VAL A 163 -41.37 4.47 -2.57
C VAL A 163 -41.94 4.53 -3.99
N VAL A 164 -41.36 5.38 -4.84
CA VAL A 164 -41.75 5.53 -6.24
C VAL A 164 -40.50 5.39 -7.11
N ALA A 165 -40.51 4.45 -8.04
CA ALA A 165 -39.43 4.25 -8.99
C ALA A 165 -39.47 5.29 -10.13
N THR A 166 -38.30 5.75 -10.59
CA THR A 166 -38.23 6.63 -11.76
C THR A 166 -38.60 5.90 -13.05
N ASN A 167 -39.31 6.59 -13.95
CA ASN A 167 -39.68 6.05 -15.26
C ASN A 167 -38.54 6.14 -16.29
N ALA A 168 -38.78 5.75 -17.55
CA ALA A 168 -37.80 5.80 -18.64
C ALA A 168 -37.16 7.19 -18.89
N ALA A 169 -37.86 8.26 -18.51
CA ALA A 169 -37.39 9.65 -18.61
C ALA A 169 -36.70 10.15 -17.32
N GLY A 170 -36.52 9.28 -16.32
CA GLY A 170 -35.94 9.63 -15.01
C GLY A 170 -36.90 10.38 -14.09
N VAL A 171 -38.21 10.34 -14.35
CA VAL A 171 -39.22 11.08 -13.58
C VAL A 171 -39.92 10.16 -12.57
N ALA A 172 -39.99 10.58 -11.32
CA ALA A 172 -40.81 9.99 -10.27
C ALA A 172 -41.88 11.01 -9.84
N LEU A 173 -43.15 10.63 -9.94
CA LEU A 173 -44.29 11.49 -9.65
C LEU A 173 -45.04 10.95 -8.44
N LEU A 174 -45.18 11.79 -7.42
CA LEU A 174 -46.06 11.53 -6.28
C LEU A 174 -47.30 12.41 -6.42
N ASP A 175 -48.44 11.79 -6.67
CA ASP A 175 -49.74 12.46 -6.76
C ASP A 175 -50.62 12.11 -5.56
N GLY A 176 -51.52 13.00 -5.16
CA GLY A 176 -52.45 12.72 -4.06
C GLY A 176 -51.97 13.09 -2.66
N ALA A 177 -50.85 13.80 -2.48
CA ALA A 177 -50.31 14.13 -1.15
C ALA A 177 -51.17 15.19 -0.44
N ALA A 178 -51.58 14.93 0.80
CA ALA A 178 -52.30 15.89 1.63
C ALA A 178 -51.37 16.96 2.22
N SER A 179 -50.09 16.65 2.37
CA SER A 179 -49.06 17.57 2.86
C SER A 179 -48.51 18.48 1.76
N ALA A 180 -48.45 19.79 2.05
CA ALA A 180 -47.89 20.81 1.15
C ALA A 180 -46.34 20.84 1.09
N SER A 181 -45.66 19.95 1.83
CA SER A 181 -44.20 19.82 1.84
C SER A 181 -43.78 18.35 1.83
N ALA A 182 -42.85 17.99 0.94
CA ALA A 182 -42.29 16.65 0.84
C ALA A 182 -40.75 16.70 0.86
N SER A 183 -40.13 15.60 1.30
CA SER A 183 -38.71 15.36 1.08
C SER A 183 -38.51 14.02 0.39
N VAL A 184 -37.44 13.90 -0.40
CA VAL A 184 -37.11 12.67 -1.12
C VAL A 184 -35.70 12.20 -0.80
N SER A 185 -35.55 10.90 -0.58
CA SER A 185 -34.26 10.23 -0.42
C SER A 185 -34.14 9.13 -1.47
N ILE A 186 -33.01 9.03 -2.14
CA ILE A 186 -32.71 7.97 -3.10
C ILE A 186 -31.91 6.92 -2.35
N THR A 187 -32.55 5.78 -2.09
CA THR A 187 -31.98 4.70 -1.27
C THR A 187 -31.27 3.63 -2.10
N ASP A 188 -31.58 3.55 -3.40
CA ASP A 188 -30.96 2.64 -4.37
C ASP A 188 -29.64 3.22 -4.94
N ALA A 189 -28.57 3.12 -4.16
CA ALA A 189 -27.23 3.54 -4.59
C ALA A 189 -26.61 2.57 -5.61
N GLU A 190 -26.92 1.27 -5.53
CA GLU A 190 -26.38 0.26 -6.43
C GLU A 190 -26.97 0.39 -7.85
N GLY A 191 -28.29 0.57 -7.97
CA GLY A 191 -28.94 0.83 -9.24
C GLY A 191 -28.47 2.14 -9.89
N LEU A 192 -28.21 3.18 -9.08
CA LEU A 192 -27.61 4.43 -9.54
C LEU A 192 -26.22 4.20 -10.14
N SER A 193 -25.33 3.50 -9.42
CA SER A 193 -23.98 3.19 -9.92
C SER A 193 -24.03 2.39 -11.23
N ALA A 194 -24.88 1.36 -11.30
CA ALA A 194 -25.00 0.50 -12.49
C ALA A 194 -25.38 1.28 -13.76
N VAL A 195 -26.16 2.37 -13.63
CA VAL A 195 -26.54 3.23 -14.77
C VAL A 195 -25.50 4.32 -15.05
N LEU A 196 -24.86 4.87 -14.02
CA LEU A 196 -23.97 6.03 -14.14
C LEU A 196 -22.53 5.66 -14.51
N GLU A 197 -21.98 4.57 -13.98
CA GLU A 197 -20.60 4.16 -14.26
C GLU A 197 -20.33 3.97 -15.76
N PRO A 198 -21.18 3.26 -16.55
CA PRO A 198 -20.97 3.15 -17.99
C PRO A 198 -21.12 4.50 -18.72
N ARG A 199 -21.97 5.40 -18.22
CA ARG A 199 -22.19 6.73 -18.80
C ARG A 199 -20.98 7.65 -18.57
N TRP A 200 -20.28 7.49 -17.45
CA TRP A 200 -19.10 8.28 -17.08
C TRP A 200 -17.77 7.69 -17.55
N ALA A 201 -17.77 6.48 -18.12
CA ALA A 201 -16.59 5.88 -18.74
C ALA A 201 -16.00 6.73 -19.88
N LYS A 202 -16.81 7.61 -20.50
CA LYS A 202 -16.35 8.55 -21.53
C LYS A 202 -16.95 9.94 -21.29
N PRO A 203 -16.20 11.03 -21.57
CA PRO A 203 -16.74 12.38 -21.50
C PRO A 203 -17.92 12.54 -22.47
N ARG A 204 -19.05 13.02 -21.95
CA ARG A 204 -20.25 13.29 -22.75
C ARG A 204 -20.45 14.80 -22.89
N GLN A 205 -20.91 15.24 -24.06
CA GLN A 205 -21.23 16.64 -24.32
C GLN A 205 -22.71 16.90 -24.12
N GLY A 206 -23.04 17.94 -23.35
CA GLY A 206 -24.40 18.36 -23.07
C GLY A 206 -24.47 19.17 -21.78
N ALA A 207 -25.63 19.73 -21.51
CA ALA A 207 -25.93 20.38 -20.23
C ALA A 207 -27.39 20.11 -19.88
N PRO A 208 -27.72 19.90 -18.60
CA PRO A 208 -29.09 19.72 -18.16
C PRO A 208 -29.91 20.98 -18.45
N LEU A 209 -31.21 20.81 -18.63
CA LEU A 209 -32.14 21.91 -18.82
C LEU A 209 -32.08 22.87 -17.62
N LYS A 210 -32.07 24.17 -17.91
CA LYS A 210 -32.12 25.21 -16.87
C LYS A 210 -33.56 25.36 -16.37
N GLU A 211 -33.85 24.72 -15.25
CA GLU A 211 -35.14 24.80 -14.58
C GLU A 211 -35.06 25.62 -13.27
N SER A 212 -36.20 26.04 -12.74
CA SER A 212 -36.31 26.92 -11.57
C SER A 212 -35.99 26.22 -10.23
N ASN A 213 -35.92 24.88 -10.19
CA ASN A 213 -35.57 24.13 -8.99
C ASN A 213 -34.60 22.97 -9.29
N VAL A 214 -33.39 23.31 -9.70
CA VAL A 214 -32.30 22.36 -9.98
C VAL A 214 -31.36 22.26 -8.78
N ARG A 215 -31.04 21.05 -8.36
CA ARG A 215 -29.95 20.74 -7.42
C ARG A 215 -28.90 19.88 -8.11
N VAL A 216 -27.65 20.32 -8.03
CA VAL A 216 -26.51 19.56 -8.54
C VAL A 216 -25.87 18.81 -7.38
N VAL A 217 -25.66 17.50 -7.55
CA VAL A 217 -25.11 16.62 -6.53
C VAL A 217 -24.01 15.77 -7.14
N VAL A 218 -22.84 15.72 -6.49
CA VAL A 218 -21.76 14.79 -6.87
C VAL A 218 -22.08 13.44 -6.26
N PHE A 219 -22.27 12.42 -7.08
CA PHE A 219 -22.57 11.07 -6.60
C PHE A 219 -21.26 10.30 -6.36
N ARG A 220 -21.14 9.67 -5.19
CA ARG A 220 -19.95 8.91 -4.75
C ARG A 220 -20.31 7.49 -4.32
N GLY A 221 -21.34 6.89 -4.92
CA GLY A 221 -21.80 5.53 -4.56
C GLY A 221 -22.52 5.45 -3.21
N GLN A 222 -23.12 6.53 -2.73
CA GLN A 222 -23.82 6.59 -1.44
C GLN A 222 -25.26 7.06 -1.62
N LYS A 223 -26.12 6.73 -0.65
CA LYS A 223 -27.51 7.19 -0.60
C LYS A 223 -27.58 8.72 -0.67
N LEU A 224 -28.54 9.23 -1.44
CA LEU A 224 -28.68 10.67 -1.69
C LEU A 224 -29.92 11.22 -0.98
N GLY A 225 -29.81 12.39 -0.36
CA GLY A 225 -30.92 13.08 0.31
C GLY A 225 -30.80 13.08 1.84
N PRO A 226 -31.84 13.52 2.57
CA PRO A 226 -33.15 13.96 2.05
C PRO A 226 -33.08 15.32 1.35
N PHE A 227 -33.75 15.45 0.19
CA PHE A 227 -33.89 16.70 -0.54
C PHE A 227 -35.30 17.26 -0.39
N SER A 228 -35.44 18.54 -0.01
CA SER A 228 -36.74 19.21 0.08
C SER A 228 -37.32 19.48 -1.30
N LEU A 229 -38.58 19.07 -1.52
CA LEU A 229 -39.32 19.26 -2.76
C LEU A 229 -40.32 20.41 -2.64
N LYS A 230 -40.57 21.11 -3.76
CA LYS A 230 -41.64 22.10 -3.90
C LYS A 230 -42.83 21.45 -4.59
N ALA A 231 -44.04 21.69 -4.08
CA ALA A 231 -45.29 21.23 -4.69
C ALA A 231 -45.53 21.95 -6.02
N GLU A 232 -46.15 21.24 -6.98
CA GLU A 232 -46.62 21.78 -8.28
C GLU A 232 -45.51 22.39 -9.17
N VAL A 233 -44.23 22.08 -8.88
CA VAL A 233 -43.07 22.51 -9.68
C VAL A 233 -42.13 21.31 -9.89
N PRO A 234 -41.55 21.12 -11.09
CA PRO A 234 -40.53 20.10 -11.32
C PRO A 234 -39.30 20.32 -10.42
N ASN A 235 -38.90 19.29 -9.68
CA ASN A 235 -37.70 19.30 -8.85
C ASN A 235 -36.64 18.43 -9.54
N THR A 236 -35.55 19.03 -10.01
CA THR A 236 -34.54 18.31 -10.80
C THR A 236 -33.26 18.11 -10.00
N ILE A 237 -32.83 16.85 -9.86
CA ILE A 237 -31.56 16.45 -9.27
C ILE A 237 -30.62 16.04 -10.41
N VAL A 238 -29.55 16.80 -10.58
CA VAL A 238 -28.49 16.55 -11.56
C VAL A 238 -27.35 15.83 -10.86
N LEU A 239 -27.04 14.61 -11.28
CA LEU A 239 -25.91 13.84 -10.76
C LEU A 239 -24.67 14.08 -11.60
N GLN A 240 -23.59 14.51 -10.95
CA GLN A 240 -22.29 14.72 -11.57
C GLN A 240 -21.28 13.64 -11.14
N PRO A 241 -20.34 13.27 -12.03
CA PRO A 241 -19.26 12.37 -11.68
C PRO A 241 -18.36 13.01 -10.61
N PRO A 242 -17.77 12.21 -9.70
CA PRO A 242 -16.74 12.70 -8.82
C PRO A 242 -15.50 13.04 -9.65
N LEU A 243 -15.18 14.33 -9.73
CA LEU A 243 -13.91 14.79 -10.29
C LEU A 243 -12.83 14.71 -9.21
N GLY A 244 -11.69 14.16 -9.61
CA GLY A 244 -10.50 14.01 -8.80
C GLY A 244 -9.32 14.79 -9.39
N GLN A 245 -8.13 14.31 -9.04
CA GLN A 245 -6.87 14.77 -9.60
C GLN A 245 -5.94 13.58 -9.85
N LEU A 246 -5.04 13.74 -10.80
CA LEU A 246 -3.85 12.90 -10.93
C LEU A 246 -2.68 13.70 -10.42
N PHE A 247 -2.10 13.29 -9.30
CA PHE A 247 -0.88 13.88 -8.77
C PHE A 247 0.14 12.76 -8.58
N ILE A 248 1.23 12.80 -9.35
CA ILE A 248 2.27 11.75 -9.41
C ILE A 248 3.63 12.38 -9.17
N GLU A 249 4.51 11.64 -8.50
CA GLU A 249 5.93 11.99 -8.32
C GLU A 249 6.79 10.78 -8.73
N LEU A 250 7.71 11.00 -9.68
CA LEU A 250 8.48 9.93 -10.33
C LEU A 250 9.94 9.98 -9.90
N TRP A 251 10.42 8.90 -9.30
CA TRP A 251 11.80 8.71 -8.83
C TRP A 251 12.49 7.59 -9.59
N ASP A 252 13.81 7.56 -9.53
CA ASP A 252 14.61 6.39 -9.84
C ASP A 252 14.44 5.29 -8.78
N LYS A 253 14.89 4.06 -9.06
CA LYS A 253 14.78 2.95 -8.10
C LYS A 253 15.47 3.22 -6.76
N SER A 254 16.54 4.01 -6.78
CA SER A 254 17.30 4.32 -5.57
C SER A 254 16.61 5.36 -4.67
N GLY A 255 15.57 6.04 -5.17
CA GLY A 255 14.93 7.17 -4.50
C GLY A 255 15.87 8.36 -4.34
N ARG A 256 16.99 8.41 -5.07
CA ARG A 256 17.99 9.48 -4.98
C ARG A 256 17.80 10.52 -6.08
N GLN A 257 17.26 10.11 -7.22
CA GLN A 257 17.09 10.98 -8.38
C GLN A 257 15.63 10.99 -8.86
N VAL A 258 15.14 12.16 -9.24
CA VAL A 258 13.80 12.30 -9.84
C VAL A 258 13.87 12.20 -11.35
N HIS A 259 12.81 11.67 -11.98
CA HIS A 259 12.62 11.71 -13.44
C HIS A 259 12.17 13.10 -13.91
N ALA A 260 13.03 14.10 -13.71
CA ALA A 260 12.76 15.48 -14.11
C ALA A 260 12.84 15.67 -15.63
N LYS A 261 12.02 16.58 -16.17
CA LYS A 261 12.03 16.98 -17.59
C LYS A 261 11.81 15.83 -18.59
N ARG A 262 11.12 14.77 -18.18
CA ARG A 262 10.79 13.59 -19.00
C ARG A 262 9.44 13.75 -19.66
N LYS A 263 9.34 13.35 -20.94
CA LYS A 263 8.06 13.33 -21.65
C LYS A 263 7.16 12.26 -21.04
N TYR A 264 5.88 12.55 -20.96
CA TYR A 264 4.88 11.57 -20.54
C TYR A 264 3.59 11.68 -21.36
N GLN A 265 2.86 10.57 -21.38
CA GLN A 265 1.49 10.48 -21.86
C GLN A 265 0.68 9.72 -20.80
N ILE A 266 -0.51 10.19 -20.47
CA ILE A 266 -1.45 9.48 -19.61
C ILE A 266 -2.69 9.19 -20.44
N ASP A 267 -3.11 7.94 -20.51
CA ASP A 267 -4.30 7.51 -21.22
C ASP A 267 -5.32 6.91 -20.25
N GLY A 268 -6.60 7.12 -20.52
CA GLY A 268 -7.72 6.70 -19.68
C GLY A 268 -9.03 7.30 -20.20
N PRO A 269 -10.03 7.56 -19.35
CA PRO A 269 -11.23 8.31 -19.73
C PRO A 269 -10.94 9.68 -20.37
N THR A 270 -9.79 10.28 -20.06
CA THR A 270 -9.27 11.49 -20.70
C THR A 270 -7.76 11.35 -20.89
N SER A 271 -7.23 11.74 -22.04
CA SER A 271 -5.78 11.66 -22.27
C SER A 271 -5.07 12.97 -21.93
N PHE A 272 -3.89 12.86 -21.32
CA PHE A 272 -3.00 13.98 -21.01
C PHE A 272 -1.62 13.73 -21.60
N ARG A 273 -0.90 14.79 -21.95
CA ARG A 273 0.49 14.72 -22.43
C ARG A 273 1.27 15.91 -21.91
N GLY A 274 2.55 15.71 -21.64
CA GLY A 274 3.39 16.80 -21.15
C GLY A 274 4.82 16.37 -20.86
N VAL A 275 5.47 17.17 -20.03
CA VAL A 275 6.82 16.94 -19.52
C VAL A 275 6.76 17.07 -18.01
N THR A 276 7.42 16.16 -17.28
CA THR A 276 7.53 16.22 -15.81
C THR A 276 8.26 17.49 -15.38
N ASP A 277 7.91 18.03 -14.22
CA ASP A 277 8.58 19.22 -13.69
C ASP A 277 10.01 18.92 -13.17
N GLU A 278 10.66 19.91 -12.56
CA GLU A 278 12.02 19.77 -12.02
C GLU A 278 12.10 18.81 -10.82
N GLN A 279 10.96 18.50 -10.20
CA GLN A 279 10.83 17.54 -9.12
C GLN A 279 10.30 16.19 -9.61
N GLY A 280 10.22 15.97 -10.93
CA GLY A 280 9.69 14.73 -11.50
C GLY A 280 8.19 14.54 -11.30
N ARG A 281 7.44 15.62 -11.04
CA ARG A 281 6.00 15.55 -10.74
C ARG A 281 5.13 15.81 -11.97
N VAL A 282 3.92 15.26 -11.91
CA VAL A 282 2.83 15.49 -12.86
C VAL A 282 1.56 15.78 -12.07
N LYS A 283 0.89 16.89 -12.38
CA LYS A 283 -0.39 17.25 -11.75
C LYS A 283 -1.44 17.62 -12.79
N HIS A 284 -2.58 16.92 -12.77
CA HIS A 284 -3.80 17.25 -13.52
C HIS A 284 -4.97 17.33 -12.56
N GLU A 285 -5.74 18.40 -12.62
CA GLU A 285 -6.92 18.63 -11.78
C GLU A 285 -8.20 18.44 -12.62
N GLN A 286 -9.36 18.29 -11.95
CA GLN A 286 -10.66 18.07 -12.61
C GLN A 286 -10.67 16.80 -13.48
N VAL A 287 -9.97 15.76 -13.03
CA VAL A 287 -9.85 14.50 -13.76
C VAL A 287 -11.04 13.60 -13.42
N PRO A 288 -11.82 13.11 -14.40
CA PRO A 288 -12.87 12.14 -14.14
C PRO A 288 -12.34 10.89 -13.45
N GLY A 289 -13.10 10.32 -12.51
CA GLY A 289 -12.74 9.03 -11.92
C GLY A 289 -12.63 7.91 -12.97
N GLY A 290 -11.65 7.02 -12.79
CA GLY A 290 -11.42 5.87 -13.65
C GLY A 290 -9.99 5.35 -13.58
N ASP A 291 -9.71 4.31 -14.36
CA ASP A 291 -8.39 3.72 -14.51
C ASP A 291 -7.58 4.51 -15.54
N TYR A 292 -6.35 4.88 -15.17
CA TYR A 292 -5.43 5.61 -16.03
C TYR A 292 -4.10 4.85 -16.15
N GLU A 293 -3.43 4.96 -17.29
CA GLU A 293 -2.11 4.40 -17.53
C GLU A 293 -1.15 5.53 -17.94
N LEU A 294 -0.06 5.71 -17.20
CA LEU A 294 1.04 6.60 -17.51
C LEU A 294 2.06 5.89 -18.38
N THR A 295 2.32 6.41 -19.57
CA THR A 295 3.50 6.11 -20.38
C THR A 295 4.57 7.18 -20.14
N LEU A 296 5.68 6.80 -19.51
CA LEU A 296 6.86 7.63 -19.31
C LEU A 296 7.91 7.31 -20.38
N PHE A 297 8.44 8.32 -21.05
CA PHE A 297 9.51 8.15 -22.03
C PHE A 297 10.85 8.37 -21.33
N VAL A 298 11.57 7.27 -21.12
CA VAL A 298 12.83 7.25 -20.40
C VAL A 298 13.97 7.10 -21.41
N GLU A 299 14.86 8.09 -21.43
CA GLU A 299 16.07 8.04 -22.24
C GLU A 299 17.15 7.24 -21.50
N PRO A 300 18.01 6.52 -22.23
CA PRO A 300 19.16 5.83 -21.65
C PRO A 300 20.11 6.81 -20.94
N ASN A 301 20.87 6.27 -19.99
CA ASN A 301 21.96 7.03 -19.37
C ASN A 301 23.00 7.40 -20.46
N PRO A 302 23.49 8.65 -20.53
CA PRO A 302 24.58 9.01 -21.43
C PRO A 302 25.82 8.11 -21.35
N ASP A 303 26.08 7.52 -20.18
CA ASP A 303 27.19 6.58 -19.97
C ASP A 303 26.91 5.16 -20.51
N GLU A 304 25.68 4.87 -20.93
CA GLU A 304 25.24 3.55 -21.41
C GLU A 304 24.49 3.69 -22.76
N PRO A 305 25.18 4.16 -23.82
CA PRO A 305 24.58 4.51 -25.10
C PRO A 305 24.07 3.31 -25.91
N GLU A 306 24.34 2.09 -25.46
CA GLU A 306 23.89 0.84 -26.09
C GLU A 306 22.41 0.53 -25.87
N PHE A 307 21.76 1.19 -24.91
CA PHE A 307 20.33 1.03 -24.66
C PHE A 307 19.52 2.06 -25.46
N GLU A 308 18.48 1.59 -26.16
CA GLU A 308 17.55 2.46 -26.88
C GLU A 308 16.57 3.15 -25.91
N PRO A 309 16.04 4.35 -26.27
CA PRO A 309 14.96 4.98 -25.51
C PRO A 309 13.78 4.02 -25.34
N HIS A 310 13.28 3.92 -24.11
CA HIS A 310 12.18 3.00 -23.80
C HIS A 310 11.01 3.71 -23.16
N GLN A 311 9.86 3.05 -23.22
CA GLN A 311 8.61 3.54 -22.67
C GLN A 311 8.19 2.65 -21.51
N VAL A 312 7.99 3.28 -20.35
CA VAL A 312 7.51 2.60 -19.15
C VAL A 312 6.03 2.89 -18.98
N LYS A 313 5.23 1.84 -18.78
CA LYS A 313 3.78 1.95 -18.55
C LYS A 313 3.44 1.65 -17.09
N LEU A 314 2.73 2.55 -16.44
CA LEU A 314 2.38 2.47 -15.02
C LEU A 314 0.88 2.71 -14.80
N PRO A 315 0.20 1.89 -13.99
CA PRO A 315 -1.17 2.18 -13.59
C PRO A 315 -1.24 3.37 -12.63
N LEU A 316 -2.23 4.22 -12.83
CA LEU A 316 -2.55 5.39 -12.03
C LEU A 316 -3.99 5.32 -11.54
N VAL A 317 -4.20 5.78 -10.31
CA VAL A 317 -5.54 5.97 -9.75
C VAL A 317 -5.85 7.46 -9.62
N THR A 318 -7.14 7.81 -9.69
CA THR A 318 -7.58 9.18 -9.43
C THR A 318 -7.65 9.44 -7.94
N LEU A 319 -7.03 10.52 -7.49
CA LEU A 319 -7.03 10.97 -6.10
C LEU A 319 -8.21 11.91 -5.86
N ALA A 320 -8.66 11.98 -4.61
CA ALA A 320 -9.62 13.01 -4.21
C ALA A 320 -9.02 14.42 -4.41
N PRO A 321 -9.82 15.45 -4.75
CA PRO A 321 -9.30 16.81 -4.96
C PRO A 321 -8.60 17.44 -3.76
N ALA A 322 -8.90 16.96 -2.55
CA ALA A 322 -8.30 17.46 -1.31
C ALA A 322 -7.00 16.72 -0.94
N GLU A 323 -6.64 15.65 -1.65
CA GLU A 323 -5.42 14.89 -1.39
C GLU A 323 -4.20 15.75 -1.73
N ALA A 324 -3.33 15.97 -0.75
CA ALA A 324 -2.16 16.83 -0.93
C ALA A 324 -0.91 16.03 -1.29
N ALA A 325 -0.89 14.71 -1.02
CA ALA A 325 0.26 13.86 -1.30
C ALA A 325 0.20 13.30 -2.75
N PRO A 326 1.34 13.26 -3.48
CA PRO A 326 1.40 12.60 -4.76
C PRO A 326 1.41 11.07 -4.61
N GLN A 327 0.98 10.41 -5.68
CA GLN A 327 1.31 9.02 -5.94
C GLN A 327 2.79 8.92 -6.30
N VAL A 328 3.61 8.48 -5.36
CA VAL A 328 5.04 8.23 -5.61
C VAL A 328 5.18 6.93 -6.41
N ARG A 329 6.02 6.96 -7.45
CA ARG A 329 6.43 5.77 -8.21
C ARG A 329 7.95 5.77 -8.34
N PHE A 330 8.53 4.60 -8.15
CA PHE A 330 9.95 4.37 -8.37
C PHE A 330 10.08 3.65 -9.71
N VAL A 331 10.86 4.21 -10.63
CA VAL A 331 11.01 3.74 -12.01
C VAL A 331 12.48 3.73 -12.38
N GLY A 332 13.04 2.58 -12.73
CA GLY A 332 14.42 2.53 -13.23
C GLY A 332 14.61 3.21 -14.60
N ALA A 333 15.80 3.79 -14.83
CA ALA A 333 16.33 3.93 -16.19
C ALA A 333 16.67 2.54 -16.75
N VAL A 334 16.87 2.39 -18.08
CA VAL A 334 17.51 1.15 -18.57
C VAL A 334 18.93 1.12 -18.01
N PRO A 335 19.41 -0.04 -17.57
CA PRO A 335 18.73 -1.34 -17.47
C PRO A 335 17.66 -1.47 -16.38
N GLN A 336 16.59 -2.19 -16.74
CA GLN A 336 15.37 -2.32 -15.94
C GLN A 336 15.49 -3.37 -14.82
N ALA A 337 16.59 -4.11 -14.75
CA ALA A 337 16.87 -5.08 -13.70
C ALA A 337 18.35 -5.04 -13.26
N THR A 338 18.61 -5.51 -12.05
CA THR A 338 19.95 -5.94 -11.62
C THR A 338 19.97 -7.47 -11.63
N LEU A 339 20.97 -8.08 -12.24
CA LEU A 339 21.15 -9.53 -12.22
C LEU A 339 22.28 -9.87 -11.26
N ALA A 340 21.96 -10.58 -10.19
CA ALA A 340 22.93 -11.26 -9.35
C ALA A 340 22.97 -12.74 -9.76
N ARG A 341 24.11 -13.20 -10.26
CA ARG A 341 24.29 -14.58 -10.70
C ARG A 341 24.94 -15.39 -9.60
N LEU A 342 24.41 -16.58 -9.33
CA LEU A 342 25.11 -17.60 -8.55
C LEU A 342 25.69 -18.63 -9.54
N LEU A 343 26.91 -18.39 -10.03
CA LEU A 343 27.76 -19.24 -10.90
C LEU A 343 28.58 -20.36 -10.20
N GLY A 344 28.17 -21.63 -10.26
CA GLY A 344 28.85 -22.75 -9.57
C GLY A 344 27.94 -23.96 -9.34
N VAL A 345 28.44 -25.04 -8.72
CA VAL A 345 27.67 -26.25 -8.46
C VAL A 345 26.88 -26.13 -7.14
N PHE A 346 25.71 -25.50 -7.19
CA PHE A 346 24.84 -25.29 -6.01
C PHE A 346 24.02 -26.51 -5.62
N PHE A 347 23.75 -27.36 -6.60
CA PHE A 347 22.86 -28.50 -6.47
C PHE A 347 23.53 -29.73 -7.04
N ASP A 348 23.38 -30.85 -6.36
CA ASP A 348 23.71 -32.14 -6.94
C ASP A 348 22.69 -32.53 -8.02
N THR A 349 23.09 -33.50 -8.85
CA THR A 349 22.26 -34.03 -9.92
C THR A 349 20.91 -34.50 -9.39
N ASN A 350 19.83 -34.06 -10.03
CA ASN A 350 18.45 -34.41 -9.66
C ASN A 350 18.05 -34.08 -8.21
N LYS A 351 18.71 -33.08 -7.59
CA LYS A 351 18.45 -32.62 -6.23
C LYS A 351 18.11 -31.13 -6.19
N THR A 352 17.39 -30.74 -5.14
CA THR A 352 16.99 -29.37 -4.80
C THR A 352 17.70 -28.84 -3.55
N PHE A 353 18.60 -29.61 -2.95
CA PHE A 353 19.37 -29.21 -1.78
C PHE A 353 20.45 -28.20 -2.16
N LEU A 354 20.44 -27.04 -1.50
CA LEU A 354 21.45 -26.00 -1.66
C LEU A 354 22.69 -26.36 -0.84
N ARG A 355 23.78 -26.69 -1.53
CA ARG A 355 25.04 -27.19 -0.93
C ARG A 355 25.74 -26.14 -0.05
N PRO A 356 26.58 -26.58 0.91
CA PRO A 356 27.33 -25.67 1.79
C PRO A 356 28.19 -24.66 1.03
N ASP A 357 28.87 -25.10 -0.03
CA ASP A 357 29.67 -24.23 -0.92
C ASP A 357 28.83 -23.07 -1.43
N GLY A 358 27.57 -23.35 -1.74
CA GLY A 358 26.65 -22.37 -2.28
C GLY A 358 26.06 -21.42 -1.23
N VAL A 359 25.84 -21.91 -0.01
CA VAL A 359 25.43 -21.08 1.13
C VAL A 359 26.54 -20.12 1.52
N ALA A 360 27.80 -20.59 1.57
CA ALA A 360 28.94 -19.75 1.91
C ALA A 360 29.07 -18.52 1.00
N SER A 361 28.65 -18.64 -0.25
CA SER A 361 28.70 -17.54 -1.21
C SER A 361 27.54 -16.54 -1.10
N LEU A 362 26.53 -16.82 -0.28
CA LEU A 362 25.45 -15.88 0.02
C LEU A 362 25.83 -14.92 1.15
N ALA A 363 27.02 -15.00 1.73
CA ALA A 363 27.43 -14.16 2.87
C ALA A 363 27.29 -12.64 2.62
N ASP A 364 27.45 -12.18 1.37
CA ASP A 364 27.31 -10.76 0.99
C ASP A 364 25.93 -10.41 0.39
N ILE A 365 24.98 -11.36 0.35
CA ILE A 365 23.70 -11.17 -0.33
C ILE A 365 22.83 -10.08 0.33
N GLU A 366 23.00 -9.83 1.63
CA GLU A 366 22.31 -8.75 2.34
C GLU A 366 22.60 -7.37 1.75
N ALA A 367 23.87 -7.11 1.38
CA ALA A 367 24.26 -5.86 0.75
C ALA A 367 23.54 -5.68 -0.60
N VAL A 368 23.42 -6.79 -1.35
CA VAL A 368 22.71 -6.82 -2.63
C VAL A 368 21.22 -6.55 -2.43
N PHE A 369 20.60 -7.13 -1.41
CA PHE A 369 19.21 -6.85 -1.07
C PHE A 369 19.02 -5.39 -0.67
N ARG A 370 19.91 -4.83 0.14
CA ARG A 370 19.85 -3.42 0.58
C ARG A 370 19.98 -2.46 -0.60
N ASP A 371 20.91 -2.72 -1.51
CA ASP A 371 21.16 -1.86 -2.68
C ASP A 371 20.04 -1.94 -3.73
N ASN A 372 19.26 -3.02 -3.72
CA ASN A 372 18.13 -3.23 -4.62
C ASN A 372 16.76 -3.10 -3.93
N ASN A 373 16.68 -2.57 -2.70
CA ASN A 373 15.41 -2.34 -2.00
C ASN A 373 14.86 -0.92 -2.31
N PRO A 374 13.59 -0.75 -2.72
CA PRO A 374 12.59 -1.80 -3.00
C PRO A 374 12.70 -2.37 -4.42
N SER A 375 12.36 -3.65 -4.59
CA SER A 375 12.36 -4.34 -5.88
C SER A 375 11.37 -5.49 -5.92
N GLN A 376 11.15 -6.08 -7.11
CA GLN A 376 10.55 -7.40 -7.23
C GLN A 376 11.62 -8.41 -7.63
N LEU A 377 11.88 -9.38 -6.76
CA LEU A 377 12.92 -10.39 -6.98
C LEU A 377 12.33 -11.61 -7.69
N LEU A 378 12.83 -11.89 -8.91
CA LEU A 378 12.57 -13.12 -9.62
C LEU A 378 13.77 -14.06 -9.46
N VAL A 379 13.55 -15.20 -8.80
CA VAL A 379 14.56 -16.24 -8.63
C VAL A 379 14.36 -17.28 -9.74
N VAL A 380 15.33 -17.39 -10.64
CA VAL A 380 15.26 -18.23 -11.84
C VAL A 380 16.17 -19.44 -11.66
N GLY A 381 15.58 -20.63 -11.60
CA GLY A 381 16.34 -21.89 -11.52
C GLY A 381 16.55 -22.52 -12.89
N HIS A 382 17.68 -23.21 -13.03
CA HIS A 382 18.09 -23.93 -14.24
C HIS A 382 18.48 -25.39 -13.93
N THR A 383 18.52 -26.22 -14.96
CA THR A 383 19.02 -27.60 -14.93
C THR A 383 20.00 -27.83 -16.06
N ASP A 384 20.87 -28.82 -15.91
CA ASP A 384 21.72 -29.31 -17.00
C ASP A 384 20.88 -30.01 -18.09
N THR A 385 21.51 -30.31 -19.23
CA THR A 385 20.85 -30.90 -20.41
C THR A 385 20.70 -32.43 -20.33
N THR A 386 20.75 -33.01 -19.12
CA THR A 386 20.87 -34.48 -18.93
C THR A 386 19.56 -35.26 -18.98
N ALA A 387 18.41 -34.60 -18.90
CA ALA A 387 17.11 -35.24 -18.69
C ALA A 387 16.00 -34.65 -19.57
N ASP A 388 14.85 -35.33 -19.67
CA ASP A 388 13.70 -34.83 -20.43
C ASP A 388 13.12 -33.56 -19.79
N PRO A 389 12.60 -32.58 -20.58
CA PRO A 389 11.94 -31.38 -20.06
C PRO A 389 10.87 -31.65 -18.99
N LYS A 390 10.16 -32.80 -19.05
CA LYS A 390 9.19 -33.20 -18.01
C LYS A 390 9.80 -33.40 -16.62
N LEU A 391 11.09 -33.70 -16.56
CA LEU A 391 11.86 -33.81 -15.32
C LEU A 391 12.56 -32.47 -15.00
N ASN A 392 13.15 -31.84 -16.00
CA ASN A 392 13.96 -30.63 -15.84
C ASN A 392 13.15 -29.37 -15.52
N ASP A 393 11.97 -29.20 -16.13
CA ASP A 393 11.09 -28.05 -15.85
C ASP A 393 10.66 -27.99 -14.38
N PRO A 394 10.03 -29.03 -13.78
CA PRO A 394 9.65 -28.97 -12.38
C PRO A 394 10.88 -28.91 -11.45
N LEU A 395 11.99 -29.60 -11.78
CA LEU A 395 13.21 -29.56 -10.97
C LEU A 395 13.81 -28.14 -10.90
N SER A 396 13.89 -27.45 -12.04
CA SER A 396 14.41 -26.07 -12.10
C SER A 396 13.58 -25.11 -11.25
N LEU A 397 12.25 -25.24 -11.27
CA LEU A 397 11.34 -24.45 -10.43
C LEU A 397 11.52 -24.76 -8.94
N GLU A 398 11.64 -26.04 -8.57
CA GLU A 398 11.84 -26.43 -7.17
C GLU A 398 13.22 -26.00 -6.63
N ARG A 399 14.26 -25.92 -7.47
CA ARG A 399 15.55 -25.31 -7.08
C ARG A 399 15.41 -23.83 -6.75
N ALA A 400 14.70 -23.07 -7.57
CA ALA A 400 14.40 -21.66 -7.28
C ALA A 400 13.62 -21.50 -5.97
N LYS A 401 12.60 -22.35 -5.74
CA LYS A 401 11.84 -22.34 -4.48
C LYS A 401 12.69 -22.74 -3.27
N SER A 402 13.61 -23.68 -3.44
CA SER A 402 14.52 -24.12 -2.38
C SER A 402 15.41 -22.96 -1.92
N LEU A 403 15.95 -22.17 -2.86
CA LEU A 403 16.69 -20.94 -2.52
C LEU A 403 15.78 -19.90 -1.86
N ILE A 404 14.57 -19.67 -2.36
CA ILE A 404 13.62 -18.75 -1.70
C ILE A 404 13.31 -19.19 -0.26
N ALA A 405 13.16 -20.49 -0.02
CA ALA A 405 12.94 -21.01 1.32
C ALA A 405 14.15 -20.77 2.23
N PHE A 406 15.37 -20.95 1.70
CA PHE A 406 16.60 -20.60 2.41
C PHE A 406 16.63 -19.11 2.79
N LEU A 407 16.47 -18.20 1.81
CA LEU A 407 16.51 -16.74 2.05
C LEU A 407 15.42 -16.20 3.00
N LYS A 408 14.38 -17.01 3.29
CA LYS A 408 13.28 -16.67 4.18
C LYS A 408 13.34 -17.38 5.54
N ASP A 409 14.35 -18.21 5.77
CA ASP A 409 14.40 -19.14 6.91
C ASP A 409 13.17 -20.08 7.00
N ASP A 410 12.60 -20.49 5.85
CA ASP A 410 11.44 -21.40 5.79
C ASP A 410 11.87 -22.86 5.96
N VAL A 411 12.16 -23.23 7.21
CA VAL A 411 12.52 -24.58 7.63
C VAL A 411 11.49 -25.63 7.19
N GLU A 412 10.20 -25.30 7.22
CA GLU A 412 9.12 -26.25 6.89
C GLU A 412 9.08 -26.56 5.40
N ALA A 413 9.42 -25.60 4.54
CA ALA A 413 9.55 -25.85 3.11
C ALA A 413 10.66 -26.86 2.81
N TRP A 414 11.82 -26.74 3.46
CA TRP A 414 12.94 -27.69 3.29
C TRP A 414 12.65 -29.08 3.84
N LEU A 415 11.98 -29.18 5.00
CA LEU A 415 11.62 -30.48 5.59
C LEU A 415 10.78 -31.37 4.67
N LYS A 416 9.96 -30.79 3.79
CA LYS A 416 9.13 -31.54 2.83
C LYS A 416 9.96 -32.35 1.82
N ASN A 417 11.18 -31.94 1.53
CA ASN A 417 12.05 -32.61 0.57
C ASN A 417 12.56 -33.98 1.05
N TYR A 418 12.47 -34.29 2.35
CA TYR A 418 12.85 -35.60 2.89
C TYR A 418 11.77 -36.67 2.68
N ASP A 419 10.50 -36.29 2.71
CA ASP A 419 9.39 -37.24 2.69
C ASP A 419 8.90 -37.51 1.25
N SER A 420 8.52 -36.45 0.54
CA SER A 420 7.95 -36.55 -0.82
C SER A 420 8.21 -35.24 -1.56
N PRO A 421 9.42 -35.06 -2.11
CA PRO A 421 9.75 -33.83 -2.82
C PRO A 421 8.83 -33.65 -4.04
N PRO A 422 8.40 -32.43 -4.35
CA PRO A 422 7.58 -32.17 -5.54
C PRO A 422 8.29 -32.46 -6.85
N ALA A 423 9.63 -32.37 -6.87
CA ALA A 423 10.50 -32.73 -7.98
C ALA A 423 11.89 -33.13 -7.45
N GLY A 424 12.61 -33.96 -8.20
CA GLY A 424 13.93 -34.46 -7.80
C GLY A 424 13.88 -35.63 -6.82
N LEU A 425 15.05 -36.07 -6.40
CA LEU A 425 15.22 -37.14 -5.42
C LEU A 425 15.02 -36.64 -3.98
N PRO A 426 14.44 -37.47 -3.10
CA PRO A 426 14.28 -37.11 -1.69
C PRO A 426 15.63 -36.88 -1.03
N TRP A 427 15.67 -35.97 -0.06
CA TRP A 427 16.83 -35.74 0.79
C TRP A 427 16.95 -36.84 1.83
N GLY A 428 18.16 -37.04 2.37
CA GLY A 428 18.44 -38.08 3.33
C GLY A 428 19.75 -37.84 4.07
N ALA A 429 20.46 -38.94 4.37
CA ALA A 429 21.66 -38.89 5.20
C ALA A 429 22.78 -38.05 4.59
N VAL A 430 22.89 -37.98 3.25
CA VAL A 430 23.92 -37.19 2.57
C VAL A 430 23.73 -35.70 2.87
N GLU A 431 22.51 -35.19 2.69
CA GLU A 431 22.18 -33.79 3.00
C GLU A 431 22.24 -33.51 4.51
N ASP A 432 21.83 -34.47 5.34
CA ASP A 432 21.97 -34.37 6.80
C ASP A 432 23.45 -34.19 7.21
N GLN A 433 24.38 -34.97 6.62
CA GLN A 433 25.81 -34.83 6.91
C GLN A 433 26.40 -33.53 6.36
N ALA A 434 26.03 -33.14 5.13
CA ALA A 434 26.51 -31.90 4.53
C ALA A 434 26.11 -30.66 5.34
N MET A 435 24.89 -30.62 5.89
CA MET A 435 24.50 -29.54 6.80
C MET A 435 25.26 -29.61 8.13
N LEU A 436 25.49 -30.81 8.69
CA LEU A 436 26.28 -30.96 9.91
C LEU A 436 27.69 -30.42 9.72
N ASP A 437 28.36 -30.76 8.61
CA ASP A 437 29.70 -30.27 8.27
C ASP A 437 29.78 -28.73 8.20
N ALA A 438 28.66 -28.08 7.89
CA ALA A 438 28.62 -26.62 7.76
C ALA A 438 28.29 -25.89 9.07
N VAL A 439 27.54 -26.50 9.99
CA VAL A 439 27.07 -25.84 11.21
C VAL A 439 27.95 -26.07 12.44
N ASP A 440 28.74 -27.14 12.45
CA ASP A 440 29.59 -27.53 13.57
C ASP A 440 30.87 -28.20 13.04
N ASP A 441 31.93 -28.13 13.83
CA ASP A 441 33.18 -28.82 13.53
C ASP A 441 33.21 -30.24 14.14
N PHE A 442 33.45 -31.22 13.28
CA PHE A 442 33.44 -32.64 13.62
C PHE A 442 34.77 -33.29 13.23
N PRO A 443 35.42 -34.04 14.13
CA PRO A 443 36.60 -34.83 13.78
C PRO A 443 36.31 -35.78 12.61
N ALA A 444 37.24 -35.86 11.65
CA ALA A 444 37.09 -36.70 10.45
C ALA A 444 36.85 -38.20 10.77
N GLU A 445 37.34 -38.66 11.92
CA GLU A 445 37.21 -40.05 12.41
C GLU A 445 35.81 -40.38 12.96
N GLU A 446 34.96 -39.36 13.21
CA GLU A 446 33.68 -39.51 13.92
C GLU A 446 32.60 -40.07 12.97
N THR A 447 31.88 -41.12 13.41
CA THR A 447 30.89 -41.77 12.52
C THR A 447 29.68 -40.86 12.28
N PRO A 448 28.97 -40.97 11.13
CA PRO A 448 27.79 -40.15 10.85
C PRO A 448 26.72 -40.18 11.96
N LYS A 449 26.59 -41.33 12.64
CA LYS A 449 25.67 -41.49 13.76
C LYS A 449 26.14 -40.74 15.01
N ASP A 450 27.44 -40.78 15.31
CA ASP A 450 28.01 -40.10 16.47
C ASP A 450 27.98 -38.58 16.30
N ARG A 451 28.20 -38.10 15.07
CA ARG A 451 28.01 -36.69 14.69
C ARG A 451 26.59 -36.20 14.98
N ILE A 452 25.58 -36.98 14.57
CA ILE A 452 24.17 -36.68 14.88
C ILE A 452 23.93 -36.66 16.40
N ARG A 453 24.45 -37.64 17.14
CA ARG A 453 24.32 -37.67 18.61
C ARG A 453 24.94 -36.46 19.29
N ARG A 454 26.13 -36.04 18.83
CA ARG A 454 26.81 -34.85 19.35
C ARG A 454 26.02 -33.58 19.07
N PHE A 455 25.48 -33.43 17.87
CA PHE A 455 24.57 -32.34 17.54
C PHE A 455 23.30 -32.37 18.43
N GLN A 456 22.68 -33.55 18.59
CA GLN A 456 21.50 -33.71 19.45
C GLN A 456 21.78 -33.34 20.90
N LYS A 457 22.88 -33.82 21.49
CA LYS A 457 23.28 -33.51 22.87
C LYS A 457 23.52 -32.04 23.08
N SER A 458 24.30 -31.41 22.19
CA SER A 458 24.64 -29.99 22.31
C SER A 458 23.41 -29.08 22.17
N ARG A 459 22.38 -29.50 21.42
CA ARG A 459 21.13 -28.75 21.22
C ARG A 459 19.97 -29.23 22.10
N SER A 460 20.25 -30.07 23.11
CA SER A 460 19.24 -30.63 24.04
C SER A 460 18.07 -31.36 23.35
N LEU A 461 18.36 -32.06 22.26
CA LEU A 461 17.43 -32.92 21.52
C LEU A 461 17.50 -34.39 22.01
N SER A 462 16.60 -35.24 21.52
CA SER A 462 16.64 -36.69 21.77
C SER A 462 17.94 -37.30 21.23
N ASP A 463 18.80 -37.83 22.10
CA ASP A 463 20.06 -38.49 21.75
C ASP A 463 19.84 -39.94 21.29
N ASP A 464 19.23 -40.11 20.12
CA ASP A 464 18.99 -41.42 19.50
C ASP A 464 19.97 -41.73 18.35
N GLY A 465 20.72 -40.72 17.88
CA GLY A 465 21.58 -40.82 16.70
C GLY A 465 20.81 -40.94 15.39
N VAL A 466 19.54 -40.53 15.38
CA VAL A 466 18.68 -40.53 14.20
C VAL A 466 18.35 -39.09 13.83
N ALA A 467 18.59 -38.73 12.56
CA ALA A 467 18.15 -37.45 11.99
C ALA A 467 16.62 -37.47 11.76
N GLY A 468 15.85 -37.58 12.84
CA GLY A 468 14.40 -37.48 12.81
C GLY A 468 13.91 -36.06 12.54
N LYS A 469 12.59 -35.87 12.42
CA LYS A 469 12.00 -34.56 12.05
C LYS A 469 12.46 -33.41 12.96
N GLN A 470 12.58 -33.65 14.26
CA GLN A 470 13.03 -32.61 15.22
C GLN A 470 14.52 -32.27 15.04
N THR A 471 15.37 -33.29 14.89
CA THR A 471 16.81 -33.10 14.60
C THR A 471 17.00 -32.32 13.30
N ARG A 472 16.32 -32.74 12.22
CA ARG A 472 16.39 -32.07 10.92
C ARG A 472 15.87 -30.64 10.97
N ARG A 473 14.76 -30.40 11.67
CA ARG A 473 14.22 -29.05 11.84
C ARG A 473 15.26 -28.11 12.47
N GLN A 474 15.92 -28.56 13.54
CA GLN A 474 16.93 -27.76 14.21
C GLN A 474 18.18 -27.58 13.34
N LEU A 475 18.63 -28.65 12.67
CA LEU A 475 19.79 -28.61 11.77
C LEU A 475 19.57 -27.65 10.59
N ILE A 476 18.43 -27.74 9.91
CA ILE A 476 18.05 -26.84 8.81
C ILE A 476 18.00 -25.39 9.31
N LYS A 477 17.43 -25.16 10.51
CA LYS A 477 17.36 -23.82 11.09
C LYS A 477 18.75 -23.22 11.31
N GLU A 478 19.69 -23.98 11.88
CA GLU A 478 21.08 -23.51 12.09
C GLU A 478 21.81 -23.33 10.75
N TYR A 479 21.56 -24.20 9.78
CA TYR A 479 22.16 -24.13 8.46
C TYR A 479 21.68 -22.91 7.65
N MET A 480 20.38 -22.58 7.70
CA MET A 480 19.83 -21.38 7.06
C MET A 480 20.41 -20.09 7.66
N ALA A 481 20.71 -20.10 8.96
CA ALA A 481 21.29 -18.94 9.65
C ALA A 481 22.77 -18.67 9.31
N LEU A 482 23.42 -19.49 8.47
CA LEU A 482 24.84 -19.34 8.13
C LEU A 482 25.15 -18.12 7.24
N ASP A 483 24.19 -17.66 6.43
CA ASP A 483 24.39 -16.47 5.58
C ASP A 483 24.26 -15.14 6.35
N ALA A 484 23.88 -15.22 7.64
CA ALA A 484 23.60 -14.09 8.54
C ALA A 484 22.54 -13.09 8.03
N SER A 485 21.77 -13.42 6.98
CA SER A 485 20.86 -12.50 6.31
C SER A 485 19.50 -13.12 6.04
N THR A 486 18.43 -12.49 6.53
CA THR A 486 17.07 -12.96 6.23
C THR A 486 16.28 -11.89 5.47
N LEU A 487 15.76 -12.23 4.28
CA LEU A 487 14.80 -11.37 3.55
C LEU A 487 13.45 -11.21 4.28
N SER A 488 13.27 -11.92 5.38
CA SER A 488 12.12 -11.79 6.29
C SER A 488 12.24 -10.59 7.24
N ASP A 489 13.35 -9.84 7.22
CA ASP A 489 13.46 -8.57 7.96
C ASP A 489 12.41 -7.57 7.42
N PRO A 490 11.57 -6.96 8.29
CA PRO A 490 10.57 -5.97 7.89
C PRO A 490 11.15 -4.73 7.18
N GLY A 491 12.47 -4.52 7.21
CA GLY A 491 13.16 -3.46 6.46
C GLY A 491 13.23 -3.67 4.94
N PHE A 492 12.99 -4.89 4.45
CA PHE A 492 13.00 -5.18 3.01
C PHE A 492 11.58 -5.24 2.42
N ASP A 493 11.32 -4.45 1.38
CA ASP A 493 10.12 -4.56 0.51
C ASP A 493 10.52 -5.20 -0.82
N ILE A 494 10.80 -6.50 -0.75
CA ILE A 494 11.27 -7.30 -1.89
C ILE A 494 10.38 -8.55 -2.04
N PRO A 495 9.23 -8.47 -2.72
CA PRO A 495 8.44 -9.66 -3.03
C PRO A 495 9.22 -10.64 -3.91
N LEU A 496 9.22 -11.92 -3.52
CA LEU A 496 9.93 -12.99 -4.22
C LEU A 496 9.00 -13.87 -5.06
N THR A 497 9.40 -14.15 -6.30
CA THR A 497 8.74 -15.10 -7.20
C THR A 497 9.75 -16.14 -7.70
N ALA A 498 9.40 -17.42 -7.61
CA ALA A 498 10.18 -18.50 -8.23
C ALA A 498 9.78 -18.68 -9.70
N HIS A 499 10.77 -18.94 -10.55
CA HIS A 499 10.60 -19.25 -11.97
C HIS A 499 11.57 -20.35 -12.39
N GLY A 500 11.12 -21.29 -13.22
CA GLY A 500 11.96 -22.36 -13.76
C GLY A 500 12.28 -22.16 -15.24
N CYS A 501 13.53 -22.38 -15.64
CA CYS A 501 13.94 -22.31 -17.04
C CYS A 501 14.30 -23.69 -17.64
N GLY A 502 14.27 -24.75 -16.84
CA GLY A 502 14.65 -26.09 -17.26
C GLY A 502 16.08 -26.11 -17.82
N GLU A 503 16.27 -26.90 -18.88
CA GLU A 503 17.53 -27.03 -19.62
C GLU A 503 17.62 -26.10 -20.85
N ASN A 504 16.64 -25.21 -21.03
CA ASN A 504 16.42 -24.52 -22.30
C ASN A 504 17.40 -23.38 -22.59
N PHE A 505 18.18 -22.96 -21.58
CA PHE A 505 19.05 -21.79 -21.67
C PHE A 505 20.44 -22.09 -21.07
N PRO A 506 21.18 -23.04 -21.64
CA PRO A 506 22.50 -23.40 -21.16
C PRO A 506 23.49 -22.25 -21.36
N LEU A 507 24.50 -22.17 -20.50
CA LEU A 507 25.60 -21.21 -20.64
C LEU A 507 26.73 -21.79 -21.48
N ASP A 508 27.50 -20.91 -22.10
CA ASP A 508 28.79 -21.28 -22.68
C ASP A 508 29.80 -21.61 -21.58
N ASP A 509 30.97 -22.14 -21.97
CA ASP A 509 32.02 -22.54 -21.03
C ASP A 509 32.59 -21.35 -20.21
N SER A 510 32.31 -20.10 -20.60
CA SER A 510 32.68 -18.91 -19.82
C SER A 510 31.67 -18.58 -18.71
N GLY A 511 30.47 -19.16 -18.76
CA GLY A 511 29.36 -18.83 -17.88
C GLY A 511 28.74 -17.46 -18.16
N ALA A 512 29.21 -16.71 -19.17
CA ALA A 512 28.77 -15.34 -19.43
C ALA A 512 27.59 -15.28 -20.42
N ALA A 513 27.72 -15.96 -21.57
CA ALA A 513 26.72 -15.95 -22.63
C ALA A 513 25.92 -17.25 -22.68
N LEU A 514 24.76 -17.20 -23.34
CA LEU A 514 23.97 -18.41 -23.61
C LEU A 514 24.59 -19.20 -24.76
N ASP A 515 24.75 -20.51 -24.59
CA ASP A 515 25.17 -21.41 -25.64
C ASP A 515 23.96 -21.85 -26.47
N GLN A 516 23.86 -21.30 -27.68
CA GLN A 516 22.77 -21.64 -28.61
C GLN A 516 22.91 -23.03 -29.24
N ASN A 517 24.09 -23.66 -29.13
CA ASN A 517 24.40 -24.95 -29.74
C ASN A 517 24.86 -25.97 -28.69
N ALA A 518 24.43 -25.81 -27.43
CA ALA A 518 24.81 -26.71 -26.36
C ALA A 518 24.44 -28.16 -26.68
N PRO A 519 25.33 -29.12 -26.42
CA PRO A 519 25.02 -30.53 -26.64
C PRO A 519 24.00 -31.03 -25.62
N ASP A 520 23.06 -31.86 -26.09
CA ASP A 520 22.21 -32.66 -25.20
C ASP A 520 23.07 -33.59 -24.34
N LYS A 521 22.61 -33.87 -23.12
CA LYS A 521 23.24 -34.78 -22.16
C LYS A 521 24.62 -34.34 -21.67
N LYS A 522 24.87 -33.04 -21.61
CA LYS A 522 26.05 -32.46 -20.94
C LYS A 522 25.76 -32.36 -19.45
N ASP A 523 26.60 -33.02 -18.64
CA ASP A 523 26.67 -32.74 -17.21
C ASP A 523 27.49 -31.46 -17.01
N ASP A 524 26.81 -30.34 -16.82
CA ASP A 524 27.42 -29.03 -16.65
C ASP A 524 27.01 -28.40 -15.33
N GLY A 525 28.01 -28.16 -14.48
CA GLY A 525 27.83 -27.47 -13.21
C GLY A 525 27.33 -26.04 -13.36
N LEU A 526 27.69 -25.34 -14.44
CA LEU A 526 27.28 -23.97 -14.73
C LEU A 526 25.78 -23.88 -15.06
N ASP A 527 25.17 -24.99 -15.50
CA ASP A 527 23.75 -25.06 -15.80
C ASP A 527 22.90 -25.44 -14.58
N ARG A 528 23.49 -26.05 -13.55
CA ARG A 528 22.84 -26.25 -12.25
C ARG A 528 22.90 -25.01 -11.37
N ARG A 529 22.46 -23.88 -11.94
CA ARG A 529 22.51 -22.55 -11.32
C ARG A 529 21.15 -22.02 -10.92
N VAL A 530 21.18 -20.98 -10.10
CA VAL A 530 20.04 -20.10 -9.82
C VAL A 530 20.48 -18.65 -10.02
N GLU A 531 19.62 -17.85 -10.62
CA GLU A 531 19.88 -16.45 -10.93
C GLU A 531 18.83 -15.56 -10.25
N LEU A 532 19.26 -14.42 -9.74
CA LEU A 532 18.42 -13.48 -9.00
C LEU A 532 18.29 -12.20 -9.82
N PHE A 533 17.09 -11.95 -10.34
CA PHE A 533 16.78 -10.72 -11.06
C PHE A 533 15.99 -9.77 -10.15
N PHE A 534 16.59 -8.62 -9.84
CA PHE A 534 15.95 -7.55 -9.10
C PHE A 534 15.29 -6.57 -10.06
N PHE A 535 14.01 -6.77 -10.31
CA PHE A 535 13.20 -5.88 -11.13
C PHE A 535 12.67 -4.70 -10.34
N ASP A 536 12.16 -3.71 -11.07
CA ASP A 536 11.44 -2.60 -10.45
C ASP A 536 10.26 -3.08 -9.59
N ARG A 537 10.07 -2.48 -8.41
CA ARG A 537 9.05 -2.89 -7.45
C ARG A 537 7.62 -2.76 -7.97
N ASP A 538 7.36 -1.75 -8.81
CA ASP A 538 6.03 -1.42 -9.31
C ASP A 538 5.74 -2.10 -10.66
N LEU A 539 6.78 -2.32 -11.49
CA LEU A 539 6.63 -2.95 -12.82
C LEU A 539 6.77 -4.47 -12.81
N GLY A 540 7.59 -5.00 -11.90
CA GLY A 540 7.96 -6.40 -11.89
C GLY A 540 8.78 -6.84 -13.11
N PRO A 541 8.88 -8.16 -13.38
CA PRO A 541 9.62 -8.68 -14.51
C PRO A 541 9.05 -8.21 -15.84
N GLN A 542 9.92 -7.66 -16.69
CA GLN A 542 9.58 -7.17 -18.03
C GLN A 542 10.50 -7.81 -19.08
N PRO A 543 9.96 -8.53 -20.08
CA PRO A 543 8.55 -8.90 -20.25
C PRO A 543 8.04 -9.81 -19.11
N ALA A 544 6.72 -9.84 -18.88
CA ALA A 544 6.14 -10.69 -17.84
C ALA A 544 6.48 -12.18 -18.07
N PRO A 545 6.69 -12.99 -17.00
CA PRO A 545 6.98 -14.40 -17.15
C PRO A 545 5.85 -15.13 -17.89
N PRO A 546 6.15 -16.06 -18.80
CA PRO A 546 5.15 -16.78 -19.59
C PRO A 546 4.29 -17.76 -18.76
N GLY A 547 4.66 -17.98 -17.50
CA GLY A 547 4.07 -18.91 -16.56
C GLY A 547 5.02 -19.14 -15.40
N LYS A 548 4.90 -20.30 -14.72
CA LYS A 548 5.88 -20.72 -13.69
C LYS A 548 7.21 -21.18 -14.29
N ASN A 549 7.19 -21.54 -15.57
CA ASN A 549 8.34 -22.03 -16.31
C ASN A 549 8.43 -21.35 -17.68
N SER A 550 9.65 -21.12 -18.16
CA SER A 550 9.93 -20.73 -19.53
C SER A 550 10.04 -21.97 -20.43
N PRO A 551 9.19 -22.15 -21.44
CA PRO A 551 9.33 -23.24 -22.40
C PRO A 551 10.57 -23.06 -23.31
N ALA A 552 10.94 -24.11 -24.04
CA ALA A 552 11.95 -24.03 -25.09
C ALA A 552 11.65 -22.87 -26.07
N GLY A 553 12.67 -22.05 -26.35
CA GLY A 553 12.56 -20.89 -27.25
C GLY A 553 11.84 -19.67 -26.69
N SER A 554 11.53 -19.62 -25.38
CA SER A 554 10.89 -18.46 -24.77
C SER A 554 11.77 -17.21 -24.87
N PRO A 555 11.27 -16.08 -25.41
CA PRO A 555 12.07 -14.86 -25.56
C PRO A 555 12.30 -14.09 -24.25
N GLN A 556 11.54 -14.38 -23.19
CA GLN A 556 11.50 -13.58 -21.98
C GLN A 556 12.82 -13.64 -21.20
N TYR A 557 13.35 -14.83 -20.93
CA TYR A 557 14.58 -14.98 -20.16
C TYR A 557 15.81 -14.36 -20.85
N PRO A 558 16.04 -14.56 -22.17
CA PRO A 558 17.08 -13.83 -22.89
C PRO A 558 16.90 -12.31 -22.81
N GLU A 559 15.67 -11.80 -22.90
CA GLU A 559 15.41 -10.36 -22.77
C GLU A 559 15.66 -9.87 -21.34
N TRP A 560 15.33 -10.64 -20.30
CA TRP A 560 15.67 -10.30 -18.91
C TRP A 560 17.18 -10.17 -18.70
N ARG A 561 17.98 -11.10 -19.24
CA ARG A 561 19.45 -11.00 -19.18
C ARG A 561 19.96 -9.76 -19.90
N LYS A 562 19.40 -9.44 -21.06
CA LYS A 562 19.77 -8.26 -21.85
C LYS A 562 19.39 -6.95 -21.16
N LEU A 563 18.24 -6.91 -20.49
CA LEU A 563 17.73 -5.74 -19.77
C LEU A 563 18.30 -5.60 -18.35
N ALA A 564 19.17 -6.50 -17.92
CA ALA A 564 19.85 -6.41 -16.64
C ALA A 564 21.18 -5.66 -16.76
N ARG A 565 21.47 -4.72 -15.85
CA ARG A 565 22.81 -4.12 -15.72
C ARG A 565 23.73 -5.18 -15.14
N SER A 566 24.92 -5.32 -15.70
CA SER A 566 26.05 -5.81 -14.91
C SER A 566 26.74 -4.61 -14.27
N PRO A 567 26.44 -4.39 -12.99
CA PRO A 567 27.51 -4.40 -12.02
C PRO A 567 27.04 -5.16 -10.78
N LEU A 568 26.81 -6.48 -10.89
CA LEU A 568 26.97 -7.39 -9.75
C LEU A 568 26.99 -8.85 -10.20
N ASP A 569 28.05 -9.24 -10.91
CA ASP A 569 28.38 -10.65 -10.95
C ASP A 569 28.87 -11.03 -9.55
N ILE A 570 27.99 -11.61 -8.74
CA ILE A 570 28.39 -12.35 -7.54
C ILE A 570 29.00 -13.67 -8.05
N VAL A 571 30.14 -13.56 -8.73
CA VAL A 571 30.89 -14.74 -9.17
C VAL A 571 31.31 -15.45 -7.90
N LEU A 572 30.73 -16.62 -7.69
CA LEU A 572 31.12 -17.43 -6.57
C LEU A 572 32.36 -18.19 -7.02
N GLU A 573 33.48 -17.53 -6.78
CA GLU A 573 34.69 -18.30 -6.60
C GLU A 573 34.45 -19.16 -5.35
N PRO A 574 34.49 -20.51 -5.46
CA PRO A 574 34.56 -21.33 -4.27
C PRO A 574 35.73 -20.82 -3.43
N PRO A 575 35.65 -20.88 -2.09
CA PRO A 575 36.72 -20.38 -1.26
C PRO A 575 38.05 -20.99 -1.72
N ARG A 576 38.97 -20.14 -2.15
CA ARG A 576 40.24 -20.60 -2.71
C ARG A 576 41.08 -21.14 -1.56
N ARG A 577 41.52 -22.39 -1.65
CA ARG A 577 42.37 -23.01 -0.63
C ARG A 577 43.83 -22.81 -1.03
N ILE A 578 44.61 -22.18 -0.17
CA ILE A 578 46.06 -22.09 -0.31
C ILE A 578 46.66 -23.01 0.73
N GLN A 579 47.41 -24.02 0.28
CA GLN A 579 48.19 -24.84 1.19
C GLN A 579 49.57 -24.22 1.39
N LEU A 580 49.87 -23.85 2.63
CA LEU A 580 51.18 -23.39 3.06
C LEU A 580 52.02 -24.59 3.48
N ILE A 581 53.17 -24.76 2.81
CA ILE A 581 54.14 -25.79 3.14
C ILE A 581 55.54 -25.19 3.25
N ASP A 582 56.38 -25.78 4.09
CA ASP A 582 57.80 -25.46 4.18
C ASP A 582 58.60 -26.05 3.00
N GLU A 583 59.91 -25.79 2.95
CA GLU A 583 60.81 -26.32 1.91
C GLU A 583 60.89 -27.86 1.89
N ALA A 584 60.51 -28.53 2.98
CA ALA A 584 60.48 -29.99 3.10
C ALA A 584 59.10 -30.58 2.76
N GLY A 585 58.09 -29.74 2.48
CA GLY A 585 56.73 -30.13 2.16
C GLY A 585 55.82 -30.38 3.37
N HIS A 586 56.25 -30.00 4.58
CA HIS A 586 55.39 -30.06 5.77
C HIS A 586 54.48 -28.84 5.85
N PRO A 587 53.23 -29.00 6.33
CA PRO A 587 52.33 -27.87 6.58
C PRO A 587 52.92 -26.78 7.48
N LEU A 588 52.66 -25.52 7.14
CA LEU A 588 52.88 -24.39 8.05
C LEU A 588 51.64 -24.21 8.94
N GLU A 589 51.57 -25.03 9.98
CA GLU A 589 50.43 -25.10 10.91
C GLU A 589 50.22 -23.78 11.66
N LEU A 590 48.97 -23.32 11.77
CA LEU A 590 48.58 -22.14 12.56
C LEU A 590 49.31 -20.84 12.19
N GLU A 591 49.89 -20.77 10.99
CA GLU A 591 50.63 -19.61 10.52
C GLU A 591 49.69 -18.41 10.30
N GLY A 592 49.98 -17.30 10.98
CA GLY A 592 49.21 -16.07 10.83
C GLY A 592 49.42 -15.42 9.47
N TYR A 593 48.35 -14.96 8.82
CA TYR A 593 48.41 -14.32 7.52
C TYR A 593 47.62 -13.01 7.43
N GLU A 594 47.99 -12.17 6.47
CA GLU A 594 47.20 -11.04 5.97
C GLU A 594 47.06 -11.14 4.45
N LEU A 595 45.82 -11.06 3.95
CA LEU A 595 45.50 -10.94 2.54
C LEU A 595 45.16 -9.49 2.23
N VAL A 596 45.92 -8.87 1.33
CA VAL A 596 45.66 -7.51 0.85
C VAL A 596 45.05 -7.60 -0.54
N THR A 597 43.81 -7.10 -0.69
CA THR A 597 43.08 -7.07 -1.95
C THR A 597 43.48 -5.88 -2.82
N ALA A 598 43.19 -5.94 -4.12
CA ALA A 598 43.47 -4.87 -5.07
C ALA A 598 42.78 -3.53 -4.73
N ASP A 599 41.63 -3.55 -4.04
CA ASP A 599 40.93 -2.37 -3.52
C ASP A 599 41.45 -1.89 -2.15
N GLY A 600 42.49 -2.55 -1.61
CA GLY A 600 43.20 -2.15 -0.40
C GLY A 600 42.60 -2.64 0.91
N ARG A 601 41.62 -3.56 0.88
CA ARG A 601 41.10 -4.23 2.09
C ARG A 601 42.14 -5.22 2.60
N VAL A 602 42.22 -5.37 3.92
CA VAL A 602 43.12 -6.31 4.59
C VAL A 602 42.28 -7.32 5.37
N ILE A 603 42.52 -8.61 5.10
CA ILE A 603 41.86 -9.73 5.76
C ILE A 603 42.93 -10.52 6.50
N SER A 604 42.82 -10.64 7.81
CA SER A 604 43.80 -11.35 8.64
C SER A 604 43.22 -12.65 9.19
N GLY A 605 44.06 -13.68 9.33
CA GLY A 605 43.67 -14.98 9.88
C GLY A 605 44.86 -15.84 10.27
N ALA A 606 44.60 -17.11 10.58
CA ALA A 606 45.63 -18.13 10.77
C ALA A 606 45.27 -19.35 9.91
N ALA A 607 46.28 -20.03 9.35
CA ALA A 607 46.10 -21.32 8.69
C ALA A 607 45.63 -22.40 9.68
N ASP A 608 45.04 -23.49 9.18
CA ASP A 608 44.67 -24.63 10.02
C ASP A 608 45.87 -25.52 10.39
N GLU A 609 45.61 -26.65 11.07
CA GLU A 609 46.62 -27.64 11.46
C GLU A 609 47.23 -28.36 10.24
N GLU A 610 46.60 -28.26 9.07
CA GLU A 610 47.08 -28.76 7.79
C GLU A 610 47.75 -27.67 6.93
N GLY A 611 47.96 -26.48 7.50
CA GLY A 611 48.59 -25.34 6.85
C GLY A 611 47.73 -24.73 5.74
N VAL A 612 46.42 -24.95 5.74
CA VAL A 612 45.51 -24.43 4.72
C VAL A 612 44.95 -23.06 5.14
N ILE A 613 45.06 -22.10 4.22
CA ILE A 613 44.33 -20.83 4.26
C ILE A 613 43.11 -20.94 3.36
N ILE A 614 41.97 -20.50 3.88
CA ILE A 614 40.73 -20.37 3.13
C ILE A 614 40.54 -18.90 2.77
N ILE A 615 40.65 -18.59 1.47
CA ILE A 615 40.29 -17.27 0.95
C ILE A 615 38.77 -17.24 0.79
N PRO A 616 38.06 -16.31 1.46
CA PRO A 616 36.61 -16.24 1.34
C PRO A 616 36.18 -15.82 -0.08
N PRO A 617 34.96 -16.19 -0.53
CA PRO A 617 34.38 -15.71 -1.78
C PRO A 617 34.37 -14.16 -1.85
N GLY A 618 34.42 -13.60 -3.05
CA GLY A 618 34.39 -12.13 -3.26
C GLY A 618 35.74 -11.41 -3.13
N VAL A 619 36.79 -12.13 -2.73
CA VAL A 619 38.17 -11.65 -2.77
C VAL A 619 38.72 -11.84 -4.19
N GLY A 620 38.97 -10.74 -4.91
CA GLY A 620 39.39 -10.77 -6.32
C GLY A 620 40.67 -11.58 -6.60
N ASN A 621 40.92 -11.88 -7.88
CA ASN A 621 42.01 -12.78 -8.30
C ASN A 621 43.43 -12.28 -8.00
N GLU A 622 43.61 -10.97 -7.88
CA GLU A 622 44.88 -10.36 -7.47
C GLU A 622 44.85 -10.05 -5.98
N VAL A 623 45.54 -10.89 -5.21
CA VAL A 623 45.76 -10.68 -3.77
C VAL A 623 47.23 -10.81 -3.42
N THR A 624 47.63 -10.03 -2.44
CA THR A 624 48.96 -10.12 -1.84
C THR A 624 48.86 -10.82 -0.50
N LEU A 625 49.45 -12.00 -0.39
CA LEU A 625 49.53 -12.76 0.85
C LEU A 625 50.78 -12.33 1.63
N ARG A 626 50.60 -11.98 2.90
CA ARG A 626 51.66 -11.67 3.85
C ARG A 626 51.63 -12.67 4.99
N LEU A 627 52.74 -13.36 5.23
CA LEU A 627 52.89 -14.28 6.36
C LEU A 627 53.50 -13.56 7.55
N THR A 628 52.92 -13.75 8.73
CA THR A 628 53.25 -13.01 9.95
C THR A 628 54.61 -13.44 10.51
N SER A 629 54.99 -14.71 10.37
CA SER A 629 56.26 -15.23 10.90
C SER A 629 57.47 -14.99 9.99
N MET A 630 57.26 -14.87 8.67
CA MET A 630 58.37 -14.86 7.70
C MET A 630 58.66 -13.49 7.06
N VAL A 631 57.84 -12.46 7.31
CA VAL A 631 57.93 -11.15 6.60
C VAL A 631 58.06 -11.38 5.08
N ALA A 632 57.30 -12.35 4.57
CA ALA A 632 57.27 -12.73 3.17
C ALA A 632 56.01 -12.15 2.53
N GLU A 633 56.16 -11.51 1.38
CA GLU A 633 55.07 -10.96 0.58
C GLU A 633 55.03 -11.70 -0.76
N VAL A 634 53.92 -12.40 -1.00
CA VAL A 634 53.72 -13.18 -2.21
C VAL A 634 52.53 -12.61 -2.97
N GLN A 635 52.76 -12.16 -4.20
CA GLN A 635 51.70 -11.74 -5.09
C GLN A 635 51.13 -12.98 -5.79
N LEU A 636 49.86 -13.26 -5.54
CA LEU A 636 49.17 -14.37 -6.16
C LEU A 636 48.49 -13.86 -7.43
N ALA A 637 48.97 -14.34 -8.58
CA ALA A 637 48.39 -14.06 -9.88
C ALA A 637 47.70 -15.32 -10.38
N ALA A 638 46.36 -15.26 -10.53
CA ALA A 638 45.47 -16.27 -11.12
C ALA A 638 45.84 -17.73 -10.77
N VAL A 639 45.24 -18.24 -9.68
CA VAL A 639 45.14 -19.69 -9.40
C VAL A 639 43.83 -20.20 -9.97
#